data_AF-A0A944GVL9-F1
#
_entry.id   AF-A0A944GVL9-F1
#
_cell.length_a   1.000
_cell.length_b   1.000
_cell.length_c   1.000
_cell.angle_alpha   90.00
_cell.angle_beta   90.00
_cell.angle_gamma   90.00
#
_symmetry.space_group_name_H-M   'P 1'
#
loop_
_entity.id
_entity.type
_entity.pdbx_description
1 polymer ?
#
loop_
_entity_poly.entity_id
_entity_poly.type
_entity_poly.pdbx_seq_one_letter_code
_entity_poly.pdbx_strand_id
1 'polypeptide(L)'
;MPAIIKPSRVSVASQTEAVRDGGLTTVSAFLLVDFSEPERLLTEQALWPMVTEQMPNGAMFDKGQLKPQSEVIIAGHALAPTDEPIQGQKVIARLGGWEKRLAVFGDRYWRLTDQGIEMLPAQPFHKMPIGNVQAFGGQNFKLNPHGKGHDSRRIVNAGYDAPLPNVEDLNSPIRSIDDVPQPAHFGPLAPDDAQRMRYAGTYDQHWIKKVSPLKPEDFNPLFHCDAPDDQRFEGYFEGGETFAISGMSRGTSTVGGQLPRLRTRGFFHQPHDESFTETTMVCDTVTLFPNVEKAVLTFRGLIRGADRFAEDIGTIMIAVEHLDAEPRPANYYLDVFNKRTDPEGAHKHALSDFQLMPEVAPGTVSARRQEKLEKAQADRIRFLENQNWAARKFMEDEEMPPELIPPVDENAFGDLPLVAQPTSEEIESGDLDLAALMDDMKSLEDALMARMDEEMAKAEIQRRAIVTAAPDAVLPDIARKPIVSDEKLAKYQDLELDKDVAVGLKELETQLGSAQDQMLSIIDPNETERADEIEAAINEAFQIFDEPSGSDTEAVEKQFQTARARALGLPEGSLLHEARTSLNDVDLGMVDQISDPSTLQQGLDDEFLDMIGDSLPLPEIAPRETSFKRDALIPELPELPEDKDGLSTEAMEQALAAAEGKLLSMASHLIPEGTEDDPISGVMSRVQDIAPPDSEAMDGLTPPEKAQKAKTDSLQKIDEAETSVAEALATGRQMSPAPLCPFEPLLPGVAERLGTFVVESLASGQDFKGADLAGADLRNADFSGLDLSGTFFENTDLTGANFAGAKLGKAVFAGATLDGADLSGTDLTKANISQASLRGATLTNATLNGLTIIRSDLSDLTADGAVLSEIQLIECTLDNVSLRGCKISDLQMLLGSANGFSAAGSRLERAVFMSLPLANADFSDTSMERVAFMEIQAPNVDFRRASLFSVGFMGNSDLSSSRFDALQARETSWNTAKLQESCFVRASCHSCFFNACDMEATDLRLGSFKSCLFGKSKLADSDFFGANLFSAALNQTDLRRCSMRAANLYAANLLEANLASCDFSGANLGMTSLEQPTHA
;
A
#
# COMPACT_ATOMS: atom_id res chain seq x y z
N MET A 1 4.26 15.74 -21.83
CA MET A 1 5.50 15.98 -21.05
C MET A 1 6.40 14.78 -21.26
N PRO A 2 7.72 14.96 -21.40
CA PRO A 2 8.65 13.86 -21.61
C PRO A 2 8.61 12.90 -20.42
N ALA A 3 8.70 11.59 -20.69
CA ALA A 3 8.95 10.59 -19.66
C ALA A 3 10.33 10.82 -19.03
N ILE A 4 10.47 10.61 -17.72
CA ILE A 4 11.74 10.83 -17.01
C ILE A 4 12.27 9.50 -16.47
N ILE A 5 13.49 9.14 -16.90
CA ILE A 5 14.25 8.01 -16.36
C ILE A 5 15.36 8.58 -15.48
N LYS A 6 15.36 8.25 -14.20
CA LYS A 6 16.33 8.77 -13.23
C LYS A 6 16.53 7.79 -12.07
N PRO A 7 17.66 7.84 -11.36
CA PRO A 7 17.80 7.13 -10.09
C PRO A 7 16.96 7.78 -8.98
N SER A 8 16.64 7.04 -7.92
CA SER A 8 15.83 7.50 -6.78
C SER A 8 16.47 8.66 -5.98
N ARG A 9 17.80 8.78 -6.06
CA ARG A 9 18.62 9.78 -5.36
C ARG A 9 18.77 11.11 -6.10
N VAL A 10 18.19 11.23 -7.28
CA VAL A 10 18.23 12.45 -8.09
C VAL A 10 16.81 12.93 -8.31
N SER A 11 16.53 14.19 -7.97
CA SER A 11 15.29 14.85 -8.36
C SER A 11 15.48 15.53 -9.70
N VAL A 12 14.46 15.50 -10.58
CA VAL A 12 14.54 16.09 -11.91
C VAL A 12 13.33 17.00 -12.16
N ALA A 13 13.59 18.20 -12.66
CA ALA A 13 12.56 19.10 -13.18
C ALA A 13 12.90 19.51 -14.61
N SER A 14 11.88 19.76 -15.43
CA SER A 14 12.06 20.30 -16.77
C SER A 14 11.15 21.50 -17.01
N GLN A 15 11.63 22.44 -17.81
CA GLN A 15 10.85 23.60 -18.21
C GLN A 15 11.14 23.96 -19.67
N THR A 16 10.08 24.05 -20.46
CA THR A 16 10.17 24.44 -21.87
C THR A 16 9.79 25.90 -22.05
N GLU A 17 10.61 26.64 -22.79
CA GLU A 17 10.28 27.98 -23.26
C GLU A 17 10.23 28.06 -24.79
N ALA A 18 9.25 28.79 -25.31
CA ALA A 18 9.15 29.05 -26.73
C ALA A 18 10.25 30.01 -27.17
N VAL A 19 10.92 29.67 -28.28
CA VAL A 19 11.90 30.51 -28.96
C VAL A 19 11.51 30.67 -30.44
N ARG A 20 12.21 31.54 -31.18
CA ARG A 20 11.84 31.84 -32.59
C ARG A 20 11.80 30.60 -33.50
N ASP A 21 12.68 29.64 -33.24
CA ASP A 21 12.92 28.47 -34.10
C ASP A 21 12.62 27.14 -33.35
N GLY A 22 11.57 27.12 -32.52
CA GLY A 22 11.14 25.92 -31.79
C GLY A 22 11.02 26.14 -30.28
N GLY A 23 11.33 25.11 -29.50
CA GLY A 23 11.25 25.09 -28.05
C GLY A 23 12.62 24.86 -27.43
N LEU A 24 12.84 25.45 -26.26
CA LEU A 24 14.06 25.25 -25.49
C LEU A 24 13.71 24.67 -24.13
N THR A 25 14.00 23.39 -23.95
CA THR A 25 13.73 22.64 -22.73
C THR A 25 14.98 22.64 -21.85
N THR A 26 14.90 23.28 -20.69
CA THR A 26 15.90 23.15 -19.64
C THR A 26 15.57 21.92 -18.80
N VAL A 27 16.55 21.08 -18.53
CA VAL A 27 16.44 19.96 -17.59
C VAL A 27 17.33 20.23 -16.40
N SER A 28 16.77 20.21 -15.21
CA SER A 28 17.46 20.44 -13.94
C SER A 28 17.50 19.14 -13.13
N ALA A 29 18.69 18.73 -12.70
CA ALA A 29 18.91 17.62 -11.79
C ALA A 29 19.39 18.15 -10.44
N PHE A 30 18.69 17.82 -9.36
CA PHE A 30 19.00 18.25 -7.99
C PHE A 30 19.56 17.07 -7.20
N LEU A 31 20.77 17.24 -6.68
CA LEU A 31 21.48 16.24 -5.88
C LEU A 31 21.60 16.74 -4.44
N LEU A 32 21.04 15.98 -3.49
CA LEU A 32 21.14 16.29 -2.06
C LEU A 32 22.35 15.58 -1.45
N VAL A 33 23.19 16.34 -0.74
CA VAL A 33 24.41 15.84 -0.10
C VAL A 33 24.53 16.32 1.33
N ASP A 34 25.21 15.52 2.16
CA ASP A 34 25.55 15.87 3.53
C ASP A 34 26.95 16.52 3.58
N PHE A 35 27.17 17.47 4.50
CA PHE A 35 28.49 18.08 4.67
C PHE A 35 29.54 17.08 5.16
N SER A 36 29.16 16.09 5.99
CA SER A 36 30.10 15.11 6.53
C SER A 36 30.41 13.97 5.57
N GLU A 37 29.45 13.61 4.70
CA GLU A 37 29.56 12.52 3.72
C GLU A 37 29.17 13.01 2.31
N PRO A 38 29.94 13.92 1.69
CA PRO A 38 29.54 14.58 0.45
C PRO A 38 29.40 13.62 -0.75
N GLU A 39 30.11 12.50 -0.74
CA GLU A 39 30.03 11.47 -1.79
C GLU A 39 28.76 10.60 -1.70
N ARG A 40 28.04 10.63 -0.57
CA ARG A 40 26.82 9.85 -0.36
C ARG A 40 25.59 10.70 -0.70
N LEU A 41 25.00 10.46 -1.86
CA LEU A 41 23.76 11.13 -2.26
C LEU A 41 22.58 10.65 -1.42
N LEU A 42 21.79 11.59 -0.92
CA LEU A 42 20.55 11.33 -0.20
C LEU A 42 19.36 11.24 -1.17
N THR A 43 18.27 10.64 -0.72
CA THR A 43 17.10 10.38 -1.57
C THR A 43 16.31 11.66 -1.88
N GLU A 44 15.57 11.65 -2.99
CA GLU A 44 14.66 12.75 -3.33
C GLU A 44 13.58 12.97 -2.27
N GLN A 45 13.09 11.89 -1.62
CA GLN A 45 12.10 12.00 -0.54
C GLN A 45 12.62 12.80 0.66
N ALA A 46 13.94 12.82 0.89
CA ALA A 46 14.57 13.66 1.92
C ALA A 46 14.78 15.11 1.46
N LEU A 47 14.95 15.35 0.16
CA LEU A 47 15.24 16.66 -0.42
C LEU A 47 14.09 17.65 -0.24
N TRP A 48 12.88 17.30 -0.71
CA TRP A 48 11.77 18.24 -0.79
C TRP A 48 11.25 18.74 0.56
N PRO A 49 11.08 17.88 1.59
CA PRO A 49 10.70 18.34 2.93
C PRO A 49 11.77 19.28 3.53
N MET A 50 13.06 18.94 3.38
CA MET A 50 14.16 19.75 3.89
C MET A 50 14.21 21.13 3.23
N VAL A 51 14.11 21.19 1.90
CA VAL A 51 14.09 22.47 1.17
C VAL A 51 12.91 23.33 1.60
N THR A 52 11.72 22.73 1.77
CA THR A 52 10.50 23.43 2.19
C THR A 52 10.63 24.03 3.60
N GLU A 53 11.28 23.32 4.51
CA GLU A 53 11.49 23.77 5.89
C GLU A 53 12.57 24.86 6.01
N GLN A 54 13.66 24.73 5.25
CA GLN A 54 14.84 25.58 5.42
C GLN A 54 14.83 26.86 4.58
N MET A 55 14.10 26.88 3.47
CA MET A 55 14.01 28.07 2.61
C MET A 55 13.24 29.22 3.30
N PRO A 56 13.60 30.50 3.05
CA PRO A 56 12.84 31.62 3.57
C PRO A 56 11.37 31.58 3.12
N ASN A 57 10.44 31.92 4.02
CA ASN A 57 9.01 31.91 3.71
C ASN A 57 8.68 32.72 2.44
N GLY A 58 7.99 32.09 1.49
CA GLY A 58 7.60 32.69 0.21
C GLY A 58 8.73 32.80 -0.82
N ALA A 59 9.95 32.39 -0.49
CA ALA A 59 11.02 32.24 -1.47
C ALA A 59 10.81 30.97 -2.30
N MET A 60 10.96 31.09 -3.62
CA MET A 60 11.02 29.92 -4.49
C MET A 60 12.42 29.31 -4.43
N PHE A 61 12.51 28.00 -4.31
CA PHE A 61 13.78 27.27 -4.30
C PHE A 61 14.53 27.45 -5.61
N ASP A 62 13.88 27.14 -6.73
CA ASP A 62 14.49 27.22 -8.05
C ASP A 62 13.42 27.28 -9.16
N LYS A 63 13.76 27.87 -10.31
CA LYS A 63 12.85 28.07 -11.46
C LYS A 63 12.98 27.03 -12.56
N GLY A 64 14.01 26.19 -12.54
CA GLY A 64 14.30 25.26 -13.63
C GLY A 64 14.82 25.92 -14.91
N GLN A 65 15.39 27.13 -14.82
CA GLN A 65 15.91 27.89 -15.97
C GLN A 65 17.44 27.87 -15.99
N LEU A 66 18.04 27.69 -17.16
CA LEU A 66 19.50 27.69 -17.31
C LEU A 66 20.08 29.05 -16.89
N LYS A 67 21.11 29.02 -16.02
CA LYS A 67 21.78 30.23 -15.54
C LYS A 67 23.10 30.42 -16.30
N PRO A 68 23.37 31.61 -16.88
CA PRO A 68 24.60 31.87 -17.63
C PRO A 68 25.85 32.03 -16.75
N GLN A 69 25.66 32.18 -15.44
CA GLN A 69 26.70 32.28 -14.42
C GLN A 69 26.34 31.30 -13.31
N SER A 70 27.36 30.70 -12.70
CA SER A 70 27.12 29.92 -11.49
C SER A 70 26.81 30.83 -10.31
N GLU A 71 26.05 30.33 -9.34
CA GLU A 71 25.66 31.09 -8.17
C GLU A 71 25.60 30.25 -6.90
N VAL A 72 25.82 30.90 -5.77
CA VAL A 72 25.67 30.31 -4.44
C VAL A 72 24.50 30.96 -3.70
N ILE A 73 23.62 30.12 -3.14
CA ILE A 73 22.53 30.55 -2.27
C ILE A 73 22.78 29.92 -0.89
N ILE A 74 22.63 30.70 0.18
CA ILE A 74 22.71 30.16 1.55
C ILE A 74 21.40 30.49 2.25
N ALA A 75 20.65 29.44 2.58
CA ALA A 75 19.37 29.53 3.25
C ALA A 75 19.49 29.10 4.70
N GLY A 76 18.91 29.88 5.60
CA GLY A 76 18.95 29.58 7.03
C GLY A 76 18.94 30.79 7.93
N HIS A 77 19.39 30.57 9.17
CA HIS A 77 19.32 31.52 10.27
C HIS A 77 20.69 31.63 10.95
N ALA A 78 21.00 32.83 11.43
CA ALA A 78 22.06 33.01 12.41
C ALA A 78 21.62 32.36 13.73
N LEU A 79 22.50 31.55 14.32
CA LEU A 79 22.22 30.82 15.57
C LEU A 79 23.19 31.26 16.66
N ALA A 80 22.69 31.42 17.88
CA ALA A 80 23.56 31.60 19.03
C ALA A 80 24.49 30.38 19.19
N PRO A 81 25.80 30.58 19.43
CA PRO A 81 26.78 29.48 19.49
C PRO A 81 26.58 28.59 20.72
N THR A 82 25.90 29.10 21.75
CA THR A 82 25.54 28.40 22.98
C THR A 82 24.04 28.55 23.24
N ASP A 83 23.52 27.89 24.27
CA ASP A 83 22.13 28.08 24.69
C ASP A 83 21.85 29.47 25.30
N GLU A 84 22.87 30.32 25.52
CA GLU A 84 22.67 31.71 25.92
C GLU A 84 22.36 32.61 24.71
N PRO A 85 21.35 33.50 24.80
CA PRO A 85 21.00 34.39 23.70
C PRO A 85 22.06 35.50 23.55
N ILE A 86 22.32 35.89 22.31
CA ILE A 86 23.33 36.91 21.97
C ILE A 86 22.68 38.14 21.34
N GLN A 87 23.30 39.31 21.47
CA GLN A 87 22.79 40.55 20.86
C GLN A 87 23.20 40.69 19.39
N GLY A 88 24.29 40.03 18.98
CA GLY A 88 24.74 40.00 17.60
C GLY A 88 25.93 39.08 17.37
N GLN A 89 26.13 38.67 16.12
CA GLN A 89 27.21 37.80 15.68
C GLN A 89 27.63 38.10 14.24
N LYS A 90 28.85 37.72 13.90
CA LYS A 90 29.35 37.72 12.51
C LYS A 90 28.98 36.40 11.84
N VAL A 91 28.42 36.49 10.65
CA VAL A 91 28.19 35.34 9.78
C VAL A 91 29.12 35.46 8.59
N ILE A 92 30.01 34.49 8.40
CA ILE A 92 31.00 34.49 7.32
C ILE A 92 30.81 33.22 6.52
N ALA A 93 30.59 33.36 5.22
CA ALA A 93 30.53 32.25 4.26
C ALA A 93 31.70 32.34 3.28
N ARG A 94 32.28 31.18 2.98
CA ARG A 94 33.34 30.99 1.99
C ARG A 94 32.99 29.83 1.07
N LEU A 95 33.31 29.98 -0.20
CA LEU A 95 33.24 28.93 -1.22
C LEU A 95 34.37 29.17 -2.23
N GLY A 96 35.34 28.26 -2.28
CA GLY A 96 36.57 28.46 -3.07
C GLY A 96 37.28 29.77 -2.70
N GLY A 97 37.51 30.63 -3.69
CA GLY A 97 38.11 31.96 -3.50
C GLY A 97 37.15 33.06 -3.03
N TRP A 98 35.85 32.78 -2.98
CA TRP A 98 34.83 33.75 -2.62
C TRP A 98 34.59 33.82 -1.11
N GLU A 99 34.33 35.01 -0.59
CA GLU A 99 33.98 35.24 0.81
C GLU A 99 32.99 36.40 0.94
N LYS A 100 31.96 36.20 1.76
CA LYS A 100 31.02 37.25 2.16
C LYS A 100 30.80 37.26 3.66
N ARG A 101 30.74 38.47 4.23
CA ARG A 101 30.72 38.71 5.68
C ARG A 101 29.54 39.58 6.06
N LEU A 102 28.66 39.05 6.89
CA LEU A 102 27.50 39.77 7.42
C LEU A 102 27.65 40.00 8.93
N ALA A 103 27.13 41.13 9.40
CA ALA A 103 26.85 41.37 10.81
C ALA A 103 25.36 41.15 11.05
N VAL A 104 25.01 40.25 11.97
CA VAL A 104 23.63 39.92 12.31
C VAL A 104 23.36 40.34 13.75
N PHE A 105 22.27 41.07 13.96
CA PHE A 105 21.86 41.63 15.25
C PHE A 105 20.42 41.23 15.58
N GLY A 106 20.10 41.21 16.87
CA GLY A 106 18.72 41.18 17.33
C GLY A 106 17.97 42.46 16.97
N ASP A 107 16.70 42.54 17.34
CA ASP A 107 15.89 43.72 17.06
C ASP A 107 16.47 44.97 17.77
N ARG A 108 16.61 46.05 17.01
CA ARG A 108 17.15 47.35 17.47
C ARG A 108 16.47 48.50 16.76
N TYR A 109 16.53 49.67 17.39
CA TYR A 109 15.77 50.84 16.97
C TYR A 109 16.58 52.13 17.16
N TRP A 110 16.30 53.13 16.32
CA TRP A 110 16.62 54.52 16.59
C TRP A 110 15.55 55.15 17.47
N ARG A 111 15.96 55.89 18.50
CA ARG A 111 15.04 56.60 19.40
C ARG A 111 15.49 58.04 19.60
N LEU A 112 14.53 58.96 19.68
CA LEU A 112 14.78 60.33 20.13
C LEU A 112 14.85 60.37 21.66
N THR A 113 16.00 60.74 22.21
CA THR A 113 16.24 60.94 23.64
C THR A 113 16.58 62.41 23.92
N ASP A 114 16.71 62.77 25.20
CA ASP A 114 17.10 64.13 25.62
C ASP A 114 18.50 64.54 25.10
N GLN A 115 19.31 63.58 24.64
CA GLN A 115 20.65 63.80 24.08
C GLN A 115 20.67 63.80 22.54
N GLY A 116 19.52 63.59 21.89
CA GLY A 116 19.40 63.53 20.43
C GLY A 116 18.88 62.17 19.96
N ILE A 117 19.12 61.84 18.69
CA ILE A 117 18.74 60.54 18.12
C ILE A 117 19.85 59.52 18.45
N GLU A 118 19.50 58.46 19.18
CA GLU A 118 20.43 57.43 19.63
C GLU A 118 20.06 56.05 19.08
N MET A 119 21.08 55.22 18.84
CA MET A 119 20.93 53.81 18.49
C MET A 119 20.77 52.99 19.77
N LEU A 120 19.64 52.30 19.94
CA LEU A 120 19.44 51.43 21.09
C LEU A 120 20.23 50.12 20.95
N PRO A 121 20.67 49.51 22.08
CA PRO A 121 21.27 48.18 22.07
C PRO A 121 20.34 47.13 21.45
N ALA A 122 20.91 46.17 20.72
CA ALA A 122 20.16 45.07 20.16
C ALA A 122 19.60 44.15 21.25
N GLN A 123 18.36 43.69 21.04
CA GLN A 123 17.74 42.70 21.90
C GLN A 123 18.44 41.34 21.73
N PRO A 124 18.59 40.52 22.79
CA PRO A 124 19.17 39.19 22.65
C PRO A 124 18.29 38.24 21.80
N PHE A 125 18.90 37.37 21.01
CA PHE A 125 18.23 36.34 20.23
C PHE A 125 18.97 34.99 20.32
N HIS A 126 18.22 33.88 20.17
CA HIS A 126 18.80 32.54 19.95
C HIS A 126 18.89 32.18 18.47
N LYS A 127 17.95 32.70 17.66
CA LYS A 127 17.83 32.46 16.22
C LYS A 127 17.38 33.75 15.54
N MET A 128 18.09 34.17 14.48
CA MET A 128 17.73 35.35 13.68
C MET A 128 17.73 34.99 12.18
N PRO A 129 16.58 35.11 11.48
CA PRO A 129 16.53 34.88 10.04
C PRO A 129 17.47 35.79 9.26
N ILE A 130 18.04 35.27 8.16
CA ILE A 130 18.85 36.05 7.22
C ILE A 130 18.10 36.14 5.89
N GLY A 131 17.59 37.33 5.55
CA GLY A 131 16.83 37.54 4.33
C GLY A 131 16.48 39.00 4.08
N ASN A 132 15.74 39.27 3.00
CA ASN A 132 15.43 40.64 2.53
C ASN A 132 14.68 41.48 3.56
N VAL A 133 13.78 40.87 4.33
CA VAL A 133 13.01 41.56 5.39
C VAL A 133 13.91 42.02 6.53
N GLN A 134 15.03 41.35 6.75
CA GLN A 134 16.01 41.66 7.80
C GLN A 134 17.11 42.60 7.33
N ALA A 135 17.31 42.75 6.02
CA ALA A 135 18.31 43.63 5.42
C ALA A 135 17.85 45.10 5.37
N PHE A 136 18.80 46.00 5.08
CA PHE A 136 18.51 47.43 4.91
C PHE A 136 17.50 47.66 3.78
N GLY A 137 16.52 48.52 4.01
CA GLY A 137 15.50 48.85 3.02
C GLY A 137 14.29 49.55 3.63
N GLY A 138 13.18 49.55 2.89
CA GLY A 138 11.89 50.11 3.32
C GLY A 138 11.06 50.57 2.13
N GLN A 139 9.79 50.89 2.34
CA GLN A 139 8.79 51.08 1.27
C GLN A 139 9.22 52.04 0.14
N ASN A 140 10.03 53.05 0.42
CA ASN A 140 10.52 54.02 -0.57
C ASN A 140 11.93 53.73 -1.10
N PHE A 141 12.51 52.58 -0.75
CA PHE A 141 13.86 52.19 -1.15
C PHE A 141 13.82 51.17 -2.27
N LYS A 142 14.18 51.60 -3.49
CA LYS A 142 14.04 50.82 -4.72
C LYS A 142 14.70 49.43 -4.67
N LEU A 143 15.85 49.31 -4.01
CA LEU A 143 16.64 48.08 -4.01
C LEU A 143 16.10 47.02 -3.03
N ASN A 144 15.34 47.42 -2.02
CA ASN A 144 14.71 46.49 -1.09
C ASN A 144 13.49 47.15 -0.42
N PRO A 145 12.31 47.11 -1.08
CA PRO A 145 11.11 47.76 -0.56
C PRO A 145 10.55 47.09 0.71
N HIS A 146 10.92 45.84 0.97
CA HIS A 146 10.46 45.03 2.10
C HIS A 146 11.40 45.05 3.32
N GLY A 147 12.57 45.69 3.20
CA GLY A 147 13.55 45.80 4.27
C GLY A 147 13.21 46.83 5.34
N LYS A 148 14.17 47.10 6.22
CA LYS A 148 14.03 48.03 7.35
C LYS A 148 15.19 49.03 7.40
N GLY A 149 14.96 50.22 7.96
CA GLY A 149 16.00 51.23 8.19
C GLY A 149 15.98 52.44 7.26
N HIS A 150 15.39 52.35 6.07
CA HIS A 150 15.20 53.51 5.19
C HIS A 150 14.14 54.48 5.77
N ASP A 151 14.31 55.78 5.54
CA ASP A 151 13.46 56.86 6.09
C ASP A 151 13.36 56.89 7.63
N SER A 152 14.29 56.25 8.35
CA SER A 152 14.26 56.16 9.82
C SER A 152 14.15 57.53 10.50
N ARG A 153 14.85 58.55 10.00
CA ARG A 153 14.79 59.91 10.55
C ARG A 153 13.38 60.50 10.52
N ARG A 154 12.61 60.22 9.47
CA ARG A 154 11.22 60.67 9.35
C ARG A 154 10.34 60.03 10.43
N ILE A 155 10.56 58.75 10.71
CA ILE A 155 9.82 57.97 11.72
C ILE A 155 10.15 58.49 13.12
N VAL A 156 11.45 58.69 13.43
CA VAL A 156 11.90 59.23 14.72
C VAL A 156 11.37 60.65 14.95
N ASN A 157 11.42 61.52 13.95
CA ASN A 157 10.89 62.88 14.04
C ASN A 157 9.36 62.92 14.23
N ALA A 158 8.65 61.86 13.82
CA ALA A 158 7.22 61.71 14.07
C ALA A 158 6.89 61.19 15.49
N GLY A 159 7.91 60.96 16.33
CA GLY A 159 7.78 60.53 17.72
C GLY A 159 7.75 59.02 17.92
N TYR A 160 8.13 58.22 16.92
CA TYR A 160 8.14 56.76 16.98
C TYR A 160 9.55 56.19 16.89
N ASP A 161 9.79 55.04 17.52
CA ASP A 161 11.05 54.32 17.34
C ASP A 161 11.15 53.77 15.92
N ALA A 162 12.27 54.02 15.24
CA ALA A 162 12.48 53.56 13.87
C ALA A 162 13.31 52.25 13.87
N PRO A 163 12.83 51.16 13.26
CA PRO A 163 13.55 49.89 13.25
C PRO A 163 14.83 49.96 12.41
N LEU A 164 15.90 49.37 12.93
CA LEU A 164 17.14 49.11 12.20
C LEU A 164 17.10 47.73 11.53
N PRO A 165 17.86 47.52 10.44
CA PRO A 165 18.02 46.19 9.88
C PRO A 165 18.72 45.25 10.87
N ASN A 166 18.34 43.98 10.85
CA ASN A 166 18.97 42.94 11.62
C ASN A 166 20.24 42.42 10.90
N VAL A 167 20.31 42.52 9.58
CA VAL A 167 21.43 42.04 8.76
C VAL A 167 22.09 43.20 8.03
N GLU A 168 23.41 43.32 8.18
CA GLU A 168 24.24 44.33 7.53
C GLU A 168 25.46 43.70 6.86
N ASP A 169 26.00 44.34 5.82
CA ASP A 169 27.34 44.05 5.33
C ASP A 169 28.37 44.49 6.38
N LEU A 170 29.23 43.57 6.81
CA LEU A 170 30.25 43.82 7.82
C LEU A 170 31.25 44.91 7.39
N ASN A 171 31.43 45.11 6.08
CA ASN A 171 32.32 46.14 5.53
C ASN A 171 31.68 47.54 5.50
N SER A 172 30.35 47.63 5.60
CA SER A 172 29.58 48.87 5.52
C SER A 172 28.52 48.98 6.64
N PRO A 173 28.93 48.93 7.92
CA PRO A 173 27.99 48.93 9.04
C PRO A 173 27.31 50.29 9.24
N ILE A 174 26.06 50.29 9.70
CA ILE A 174 25.31 51.52 10.00
C ILE A 174 25.85 52.12 11.32
N ARG A 175 26.28 53.37 11.26
CA ARG A 175 26.80 54.15 12.40
C ARG A 175 25.96 55.39 12.69
N SER A 176 25.23 55.89 11.69
CA SER A 176 24.37 57.06 11.75
C SER A 176 22.99 56.77 11.16
N ILE A 177 21.96 57.48 11.60
CA ILE A 177 20.59 57.37 11.05
C ILE A 177 20.49 57.82 9.59
N ASP A 178 21.49 58.53 9.09
CA ASP A 178 21.56 58.98 7.68
C ASP A 178 22.33 58.01 6.77
N ASP A 179 22.88 56.92 7.31
CA ASP A 179 23.59 55.93 6.49
C ASP A 179 22.60 55.15 5.62
N VAL A 180 22.96 54.95 4.34
CA VAL A 180 22.13 54.26 3.35
C VAL A 180 22.95 53.13 2.69
N PRO A 181 23.27 52.05 3.42
CA PRO A 181 24.04 50.94 2.86
C PRO A 181 23.22 50.15 1.83
N GLN A 182 23.92 49.30 1.07
CA GLN A 182 23.27 48.32 0.19
C GLN A 182 22.60 47.20 1.03
N PRO A 183 21.44 46.66 0.63
CA PRO A 183 20.86 45.49 1.27
C PRO A 183 21.82 44.29 1.17
N ALA A 184 22.02 43.57 2.27
CA ALA A 184 22.93 42.43 2.32
C ALA A 184 22.26 41.20 2.95
N HIS A 185 22.32 40.06 2.26
CA HIS A 185 21.84 38.74 2.69
C HIS A 185 22.44 37.64 1.79
N PHE A 186 22.18 36.37 2.11
CA PHE A 186 22.61 35.22 1.30
C PHE A 186 21.49 34.52 0.51
N GLY A 187 20.23 34.77 0.88
CA GLY A 187 19.08 34.11 0.26
C GLY A 187 18.79 34.60 -1.18
N PRO A 188 17.84 33.94 -1.88
CA PRO A 188 17.46 34.28 -3.24
C PRO A 188 16.74 35.64 -3.34
N LEU A 189 16.88 36.29 -4.49
CA LEU A 189 16.21 37.52 -4.90
C LEU A 189 14.84 37.22 -5.52
N ALA A 190 13.82 37.96 -5.11
CA ALA A 190 12.48 37.86 -5.70
C ALA A 190 12.48 38.30 -7.19
N PRO A 191 11.57 37.77 -8.05
CA PRO A 191 11.57 38.10 -9.48
C PRO A 191 11.43 39.59 -9.81
N ASP A 192 10.77 40.35 -8.94
CA ASP A 192 10.54 41.80 -9.06
C ASP A 192 11.65 42.65 -8.41
N ASP A 193 12.70 42.02 -7.88
CA ASP A 193 13.86 42.72 -7.31
C ASP A 193 14.54 43.61 -8.36
N ALA A 194 14.94 44.82 -7.97
CA ALA A 194 15.56 45.79 -8.87
C ALA A 194 16.87 45.29 -9.52
N GLN A 195 17.64 44.41 -8.85
CA GLN A 195 18.83 43.78 -9.42
C GLN A 195 18.50 42.82 -10.56
N ARG A 196 17.32 42.20 -10.54
CA ARG A 196 16.85 41.29 -11.58
C ARG A 196 16.09 42.03 -12.67
N MET A 197 15.19 42.94 -12.30
CA MET A 197 14.33 43.66 -13.24
C MET A 197 15.12 44.46 -14.29
N ARG A 198 16.37 44.85 -14.02
CA ARG A 198 17.26 45.46 -15.03
C ARG A 198 17.59 44.54 -16.22
N TYR A 199 17.39 43.23 -16.07
CA TYR A 199 17.63 42.20 -17.07
C TYR A 199 16.36 41.66 -17.74
N ALA A 200 15.18 42.07 -17.28
CA ALA A 200 13.91 41.59 -17.79
C ALA A 200 13.66 42.00 -19.26
N GLY A 201 14.37 43.01 -19.76
CA GLY A 201 14.16 43.58 -21.09
C GLY A 201 12.95 44.53 -21.15
N THR A 202 12.61 44.97 -22.35
CA THR A 202 11.63 46.04 -22.60
C THR A 202 10.29 45.47 -23.08
N TYR A 203 9.27 45.53 -22.21
CA TYR A 203 7.90 45.09 -22.50
C TYR A 203 7.01 46.28 -22.91
N ASP A 204 7.22 46.82 -24.11
CA ASP A 204 6.49 47.98 -24.63
C ASP A 204 5.44 47.60 -25.71
N GLN A 205 4.85 48.60 -26.36
CA GLN A 205 3.89 48.40 -27.45
C GLN A 205 4.49 47.66 -28.66
N HIS A 206 5.80 47.75 -28.88
CA HIS A 206 6.47 46.98 -29.93
C HIS A 206 6.50 45.50 -29.54
N TRP A 207 6.92 45.18 -28.31
CA TRP A 207 6.89 43.82 -27.79
C TRP A 207 5.49 43.20 -27.90
N ILE A 208 4.45 43.89 -27.40
CA ILE A 208 3.05 43.40 -27.45
C ILE A 208 2.62 43.08 -28.89
N LYS A 209 2.98 43.92 -29.86
CA LYS A 209 2.50 43.81 -31.24
C LYS A 209 3.31 42.88 -32.13
N LYS A 210 4.59 42.63 -31.79
CA LYS A 210 5.56 41.99 -32.71
C LYS A 210 6.35 40.84 -32.11
N VAL A 211 6.44 40.74 -30.79
CA VAL A 211 7.34 39.79 -30.10
C VAL A 211 6.57 38.85 -29.17
N SER A 212 5.53 39.34 -28.49
CA SER A 212 4.65 38.53 -27.63
C SER A 212 4.10 37.32 -28.39
N PRO A 213 4.09 36.11 -27.79
CA PRO A 213 4.36 35.81 -26.38
C PRO A 213 5.83 35.49 -26.02
N LEU A 214 6.78 35.69 -26.93
CA LEU A 214 8.20 35.42 -26.66
C LEU A 214 8.81 36.45 -25.70
N LYS A 215 9.95 36.12 -25.09
CA LYS A 215 10.76 37.10 -24.32
C LYS A 215 11.15 38.29 -25.22
N PRO A 216 11.26 39.50 -24.65
CA PRO A 216 11.68 40.68 -25.42
C PRO A 216 13.09 40.48 -25.98
N GLU A 217 13.38 41.14 -27.10
CA GLU A 217 14.64 40.94 -27.84
C GLU A 217 15.89 41.36 -27.04
N ASP A 218 15.71 42.27 -26.07
CA ASP A 218 16.74 42.75 -25.14
C ASP A 218 16.71 42.01 -23.78
N PHE A 219 15.98 40.91 -23.65
CA PHE A 219 16.00 40.07 -22.45
C PHE A 219 17.41 39.53 -22.20
N ASN A 220 17.90 39.65 -20.97
CA ASN A 220 19.19 39.13 -20.57
C ASN A 220 19.03 37.90 -19.66
N PRO A 221 19.59 36.72 -20.01
CA PRO A 221 19.49 35.51 -19.21
C PRO A 221 20.00 35.62 -17.77
N LEU A 222 20.79 36.64 -17.42
CA LEU A 222 21.15 36.94 -16.02
C LEU A 222 19.93 37.27 -15.14
N PHE A 223 18.76 37.53 -15.73
CA PHE A 223 17.49 37.60 -15.01
C PHE A 223 17.19 36.32 -14.22
N HIS A 224 17.64 35.17 -14.73
CA HIS A 224 17.38 33.85 -14.15
C HIS A 224 18.28 33.50 -12.95
N CYS A 225 19.38 34.24 -12.74
CA CYS A 225 20.17 34.13 -11.52
C CYS A 225 19.34 34.64 -10.33
N ASP A 226 19.16 33.80 -9.33
CA ASP A 226 18.39 34.10 -8.13
C ASP A 226 19.30 34.67 -7.02
N ALA A 227 20.60 34.40 -7.03
CA ALA A 227 21.51 34.98 -6.04
C ALA A 227 21.76 36.48 -6.28
N PRO A 228 22.08 37.28 -5.25
CA PRO A 228 22.62 38.64 -5.43
C PRO A 228 23.89 38.69 -6.29
N ASP A 229 24.16 39.84 -6.93
CA ASP A 229 25.29 40.02 -7.86
C ASP A 229 26.65 39.58 -7.29
N ASP A 230 26.86 39.76 -5.99
CA ASP A 230 28.10 39.43 -5.28
C ASP A 230 28.27 37.94 -4.96
N GLN A 231 27.30 37.10 -5.34
CA GLN A 231 27.26 35.65 -5.14
C GLN A 231 27.19 34.86 -6.46
N ARG A 232 27.51 35.53 -7.57
CA ARG A 232 27.55 34.97 -8.93
C ARG A 232 28.99 34.90 -9.42
N PHE A 233 29.33 33.84 -10.13
CA PHE A 233 30.69 33.55 -10.58
C PHE A 233 30.77 33.38 -12.09
N GLU A 234 31.90 33.77 -12.66
CA GLU A 234 32.22 33.44 -14.05
C GLU A 234 32.60 31.95 -14.13
N GLY A 235 31.97 31.21 -15.04
CA GLY A 235 32.13 29.76 -15.14
C GLY A 235 31.12 28.97 -14.29
N TYR A 236 31.27 27.66 -14.26
CA TYR A 236 30.42 26.71 -13.53
C TYR A 236 31.23 25.99 -12.46
N PHE A 237 30.55 25.40 -11.46
CA PHE A 237 31.22 24.61 -10.44
C PHE A 237 31.77 23.31 -11.02
N GLU A 238 33.01 22.96 -10.67
CA GLU A 238 33.72 21.79 -11.17
C GLU A 238 33.71 20.61 -10.17
N GLY A 239 33.34 20.87 -8.91
CA GLY A 239 33.40 19.90 -7.82
C GLY A 239 34.77 19.89 -7.13
N GLY A 240 34.78 19.63 -5.81
CA GLY A 240 35.95 19.69 -4.95
C GLY A 240 36.22 21.07 -4.33
N GLU A 241 35.43 22.09 -4.65
CA GLU A 241 35.53 23.40 -4.02
C GLU A 241 35.27 23.29 -2.52
N THR A 242 36.16 23.88 -1.71
CA THR A 242 35.98 23.94 -0.26
C THR A 242 34.99 25.04 0.10
N PHE A 243 34.12 24.77 1.06
CA PHE A 243 33.21 25.76 1.61
C PHE A 243 33.20 25.74 3.13
N ALA A 244 32.94 26.89 3.74
CA ALA A 244 32.90 27.05 5.18
C ALA A 244 31.98 28.20 5.57
N ILE A 245 31.05 27.94 6.49
CA ILE A 245 30.08 28.91 7.02
C ILE A 245 30.18 28.96 8.54
N SER A 246 30.26 30.18 9.09
CA SER A 246 30.32 30.42 10.53
C SER A 246 29.12 31.24 11.00
N GLY A 247 28.65 31.00 12.23
CA GLY A 247 27.53 31.75 12.83
C GLY A 247 26.13 31.28 12.45
N MET A 248 25.99 30.14 11.76
CA MET A 248 24.70 29.54 11.38
C MET A 248 24.49 28.10 11.90
N SER A 249 25.39 27.60 12.74
CA SER A 249 25.31 26.29 13.41
C SER A 249 25.46 26.46 14.93
N ARG A 250 24.89 25.54 15.72
CA ARG A 250 25.09 25.51 17.18
C ARG A 250 26.39 24.77 17.51
N GLY A 251 27.14 25.24 18.51
CA GLY A 251 28.34 24.58 19.01
C GLY A 251 29.61 24.81 18.16
N THR A 252 29.63 24.35 16.91
CA THR A 252 30.76 24.54 16.00
C THR A 252 30.86 26.00 15.56
N SER A 253 32.04 26.62 15.71
CA SER A 253 32.25 28.00 15.25
C SER A 253 32.15 28.13 13.73
N THR A 254 32.28 27.02 13.00
CA THR A 254 32.24 26.91 11.53
C THR A 254 31.79 25.50 11.12
N VAL A 255 30.84 25.39 10.20
CA VAL A 255 30.46 24.16 9.47
C VAL A 255 30.89 24.25 8.01
N GLY A 256 31.26 23.15 7.39
CA GLY A 256 31.75 23.17 6.02
C GLY A 256 32.32 21.83 5.56
N GLY A 257 32.66 21.77 4.28
CA GLY A 257 33.16 20.57 3.64
C GLY A 257 33.75 20.87 2.27
N GLN A 258 33.78 19.86 1.41
CA GLN A 258 34.09 19.99 -0.01
C GLN A 258 32.87 19.58 -0.82
N LEU A 259 32.61 20.29 -1.92
CA LEU A 259 31.61 19.83 -2.88
C LEU A 259 32.07 18.49 -3.47
N PRO A 260 31.19 17.49 -3.62
CA PRO A 260 31.57 16.20 -4.18
C PRO A 260 31.99 16.32 -5.64
N ARG A 261 32.86 15.42 -6.06
CA ARG A 261 33.41 15.42 -7.43
C ARG A 261 32.54 14.56 -8.32
N LEU A 262 31.38 15.11 -8.72
CA LEU A 262 30.36 14.41 -9.50
C LEU A 262 30.11 15.11 -10.83
N ARG A 263 29.79 14.31 -11.86
CA ARG A 263 29.23 14.80 -13.13
C ARG A 263 27.86 14.18 -13.34
N THR A 264 26.92 14.98 -13.82
CA THR A 264 25.62 14.49 -14.28
C THR A 264 25.68 14.27 -15.78
N ARG A 265 25.15 13.14 -16.26
CA ARG A 265 24.97 12.82 -17.68
C ARG A 265 23.49 12.95 -17.99
N GLY A 266 23.13 13.77 -18.97
CA GLY A 266 21.76 13.94 -19.42
C GLY A 266 21.57 13.42 -20.83
N PHE A 267 20.59 12.56 -21.04
CA PHE A 267 20.25 12.02 -22.36
C PHE A 267 18.79 12.30 -22.67
N PHE A 268 18.45 12.39 -23.95
CA PHE A 268 17.07 12.51 -24.39
C PHE A 268 16.83 11.70 -25.65
N HIS A 269 15.59 11.20 -25.76
CA HIS A 269 15.11 10.41 -26.87
C HIS A 269 14.04 11.18 -27.65
N GLN A 270 14.18 11.23 -28.98
CA GLN A 270 13.21 11.82 -29.88
C GLN A 270 12.48 10.70 -30.64
N PRO A 271 11.18 10.46 -30.39
CA PRO A 271 10.46 9.33 -30.97
C PRO A 271 10.35 9.34 -32.50
N HIS A 272 10.39 10.52 -33.11
CA HIS A 272 10.20 10.66 -34.55
C HIS A 272 11.37 10.17 -35.40
N ASP A 273 12.59 10.22 -34.88
CA ASP A 273 13.79 9.77 -35.58
C ASP A 273 14.56 8.68 -34.81
N GLU A 274 13.97 8.18 -33.71
CA GLU A 274 14.54 7.21 -32.78
C GLU A 274 15.94 7.59 -32.28
N SER A 275 16.25 8.88 -32.25
CA SER A 275 17.57 9.36 -31.84
C SER A 275 17.70 9.39 -30.32
N PHE A 276 18.82 8.91 -29.82
CA PHE A 276 19.21 8.99 -28.41
C PHE A 276 20.46 9.85 -28.29
N THR A 277 20.29 11.06 -27.74
CA THR A 277 21.30 12.12 -27.79
C THR A 277 21.66 12.58 -26.38
N GLU A 278 22.95 12.84 -26.15
CA GLU A 278 23.45 13.41 -24.90
C GLU A 278 23.40 14.94 -24.91
N THR A 279 22.90 15.54 -23.83
CA THR A 279 22.99 16.97 -23.56
C THR A 279 24.04 17.25 -22.48
N THR A 280 24.76 18.35 -22.63
CA THR A 280 25.77 18.77 -21.65
C THR A 280 25.08 19.32 -20.40
N MET A 281 25.37 18.71 -19.25
CA MET A 281 24.91 19.16 -17.94
C MET A 281 26.00 19.97 -17.25
N VAL A 282 25.66 21.13 -16.69
CA VAL A 282 26.59 22.01 -15.95
C VAL A 282 26.07 22.30 -14.54
N CYS A 283 26.95 22.31 -13.54
CA CYS A 283 26.57 22.67 -12.16
C CYS A 283 26.58 24.21 -12.03
N ASP A 284 25.40 24.83 -12.10
CA ASP A 284 25.27 26.28 -12.06
C ASP A 284 24.80 26.81 -10.70
N THR A 285 24.21 26.00 -9.83
CA THR A 285 23.66 26.49 -8.56
C THR A 285 24.07 25.56 -7.42
N VAL A 286 24.68 26.14 -6.39
CA VAL A 286 24.95 25.46 -5.11
C VAL A 286 24.12 26.14 -4.03
N THR A 287 23.19 25.39 -3.44
CA THR A 287 22.39 25.87 -2.31
C THR A 287 22.87 25.21 -1.02
N LEU A 288 23.32 26.01 -0.07
CA LEU A 288 23.83 25.54 1.22
C LEU A 288 22.79 25.76 2.33
N PHE A 289 22.60 24.74 3.17
CA PHE A 289 21.69 24.74 4.32
C PHE A 289 22.47 24.46 5.62
N PRO A 290 23.19 25.47 6.18
CA PRO A 290 24.11 25.25 7.30
C PRO A 290 23.42 24.81 8.60
N ASN A 291 22.14 25.13 8.78
CA ASN A 291 21.39 24.77 9.99
C ASN A 291 21.11 23.26 10.10
N VAL A 292 21.15 22.53 8.97
CA VAL A 292 20.95 21.06 8.89
C VAL A 292 22.14 20.33 8.27
N GLU A 293 23.23 21.06 8.01
CA GLU A 293 24.49 20.58 7.44
C GLU A 293 24.33 19.85 6.09
N LYS A 294 23.50 20.41 5.19
CA LYS A 294 23.24 19.83 3.85
C LYS A 294 23.46 20.83 2.72
N ALA A 295 23.74 20.31 1.53
CA ALA A 295 23.78 21.09 0.30
C ALA A 295 22.93 20.44 -0.80
N VAL A 296 22.39 21.28 -1.69
CA VAL A 296 21.80 20.84 -2.96
C VAL A 296 22.64 21.38 -4.11
N LEU A 297 23.16 20.48 -4.93
CA LEU A 297 23.85 20.81 -6.17
C LEU A 297 22.84 20.72 -7.32
N THR A 298 22.74 21.77 -8.12
CA THR A 298 21.82 21.82 -9.27
C THR A 298 22.60 21.79 -10.57
N PHE A 299 22.39 20.72 -11.33
CA PHE A 299 22.95 20.54 -12.66
C PHE A 299 21.90 20.85 -13.71
N ARG A 300 22.24 21.62 -14.75
CA ARG A 300 21.32 21.95 -15.83
C ARG A 300 21.85 21.59 -17.20
N GLY A 301 20.97 21.00 -18.00
CA GLY A 301 21.17 20.73 -19.42
C GLY A 301 20.14 21.44 -20.26
N LEU A 302 20.47 21.63 -21.54
CA LEU A 302 19.63 22.35 -22.49
C LEU A 302 19.34 21.45 -23.67
N ILE A 303 18.06 21.26 -23.97
CA ILE A 303 17.58 20.45 -25.09
C ILE A 303 16.77 21.36 -26.01
N ARG A 304 17.02 21.26 -27.32
CA ARG A 304 16.27 22.00 -28.33
C ARG A 304 15.21 21.09 -28.93
N GLY A 305 13.94 21.44 -28.72
CA GLY A 305 12.82 20.82 -29.39
C GLY A 305 12.54 21.46 -30.74
N ALA A 306 12.04 20.65 -31.67
CA ALA A 306 11.68 21.08 -33.02
C ALA A 306 10.48 22.04 -33.02
N ASP A 307 9.50 21.84 -32.13
CA ASP A 307 8.34 22.70 -31.97
C ASP A 307 8.42 23.53 -30.67
N ARG A 308 7.58 24.57 -30.57
CA ARG A 308 7.58 25.54 -29.44
C ARG A 308 7.26 24.96 -28.06
N PHE A 309 6.67 23.77 -28.00
CA PHE A 309 6.37 23.02 -26.78
C PHE A 309 7.34 21.86 -26.54
N ALA A 310 8.24 21.60 -27.51
CA ALA A 310 9.20 20.50 -27.49
C ALA A 310 8.54 19.13 -27.27
N GLU A 311 7.40 18.90 -27.94
CA GLU A 311 6.65 17.64 -27.92
C GLU A 311 7.42 16.51 -28.61
N ASP A 312 8.40 16.86 -29.44
CA ASP A 312 9.33 15.92 -30.07
C ASP A 312 10.30 15.26 -29.09
N ILE A 313 10.42 15.75 -27.85
CA ILE A 313 11.21 15.12 -26.79
C ILE A 313 10.32 14.11 -26.06
N GLY A 314 10.53 12.82 -26.34
CA GLY A 314 9.73 11.74 -25.76
C GLY A 314 10.16 11.36 -24.35
N THR A 315 11.48 11.20 -24.15
CA THR A 315 12.03 10.73 -22.86
C THR A 315 13.31 11.47 -22.53
N ILE A 316 13.55 11.75 -21.26
CA ILE A 316 14.80 12.31 -20.71
C ILE A 316 15.34 11.33 -19.68
N MET A 317 16.62 10.97 -19.80
CA MET A 317 17.31 10.14 -18.83
C MET A 317 18.45 10.89 -18.16
N ILE A 318 18.51 10.83 -16.82
CA ILE A 318 19.59 11.43 -16.03
C ILE A 318 20.38 10.33 -15.31
N ALA A 319 21.70 10.41 -15.39
CA ALA A 319 22.64 9.58 -14.63
C ALA A 319 23.70 10.44 -13.93
N VAL A 320 24.36 9.88 -12.92
CA VAL A 320 25.43 10.53 -12.16
C VAL A 320 26.66 9.62 -12.14
N GLU A 321 27.84 10.20 -12.34
CA GLU A 321 29.12 9.49 -12.30
C GLU A 321 30.13 10.26 -11.42
N HIS A 322 31.10 9.54 -10.83
CA HIS A 322 32.26 10.19 -10.22
C HIS A 322 33.10 10.87 -11.30
N LEU A 323 33.48 12.12 -11.06
CA LEU A 323 34.32 12.90 -11.97
C LEU A 323 35.70 12.27 -12.15
N ASP A 324 36.20 11.59 -11.11
CA ASP A 324 37.52 10.95 -11.10
C ASP A 324 37.56 9.58 -11.78
N ALA A 325 36.39 8.99 -12.10
CA ALA A 325 36.29 7.76 -12.89
C ALA A 325 36.30 8.07 -14.40
N GLU A 326 36.70 7.11 -15.24
CA GLU A 326 36.52 7.24 -16.69
C GLU A 326 35.02 7.31 -17.05
N PRO A 327 34.59 8.23 -17.93
CA PRO A 327 33.18 8.32 -18.31
C PRO A 327 32.67 7.07 -19.01
N ARG A 328 31.49 6.59 -18.60
CA ARG A 328 30.86 5.44 -19.26
C ARG A 328 30.49 5.83 -20.71
N PRO A 329 30.67 4.92 -21.69
CA PRO A 329 30.36 5.22 -23.09
C PRO A 329 28.85 5.42 -23.29
N ALA A 330 28.43 6.28 -24.23
CA ALA A 330 27.02 6.56 -24.48
C ALA A 330 26.19 5.29 -24.78
N ASN A 331 26.79 4.28 -25.44
CA ASN A 331 26.13 3.00 -25.71
C ASN A 331 25.74 2.22 -24.45
N TYR A 332 26.45 2.39 -23.33
CA TYR A 332 26.04 1.81 -22.06
C TYR A 332 24.69 2.39 -21.62
N TYR A 333 24.53 3.71 -21.72
CA TYR A 333 23.30 4.38 -21.37
C TYR A 333 22.17 4.10 -22.37
N LEU A 334 22.49 3.89 -23.64
CA LEU A 334 21.50 3.40 -24.61
C LEU A 334 20.97 2.01 -24.23
N ASP A 335 21.83 1.09 -23.76
CA ASP A 335 21.41 -0.22 -23.26
C ASP A 335 20.53 -0.10 -22.00
N VAL A 336 20.93 0.75 -21.04
CA VAL A 336 20.11 1.02 -19.84
C VAL A 336 18.77 1.67 -20.20
N PHE A 337 18.76 2.58 -21.16
CA PHE A 337 17.55 3.20 -21.70
C PHE A 337 16.63 2.13 -22.28
N ASN A 338 17.13 1.30 -23.21
CA ASN A 338 16.36 0.23 -23.83
C ASN A 338 15.77 -0.74 -22.80
N LYS A 339 16.56 -1.13 -21.79
CA LYS A 339 16.10 -1.97 -20.66
C LYS A 339 14.96 -1.35 -19.87
N ARG A 340 14.95 -0.03 -19.70
CA ARG A 340 13.96 0.72 -18.91
C ARG A 340 12.77 1.24 -19.73
N THR A 341 12.83 1.12 -21.05
CA THR A 341 11.72 1.42 -21.97
C THR A 341 11.11 0.17 -22.58
N ASP A 342 11.70 -1.01 -22.35
CA ASP A 342 11.18 -2.29 -22.80
C ASP A 342 9.84 -2.62 -22.12
N PRO A 343 8.72 -2.74 -22.86
CA PRO A 343 7.40 -2.97 -22.28
C PRO A 343 7.31 -4.23 -21.40
N GLU A 344 8.06 -5.28 -21.73
CA GLU A 344 8.04 -6.56 -21.01
C GLU A 344 8.98 -6.58 -19.80
N GLY A 345 10.13 -5.91 -19.88
CA GLY A 345 11.22 -5.99 -18.89
C GLY A 345 11.47 -4.75 -18.04
N ALA A 346 10.88 -3.59 -18.37
CA ALA A 346 11.22 -2.31 -17.73
C ALA A 346 11.06 -2.30 -16.20
N HIS A 347 10.01 -2.97 -15.69
CA HIS A 347 9.75 -3.07 -14.25
C HIS A 347 10.91 -3.73 -13.49
N LYS A 348 11.64 -4.65 -14.12
CA LYS A 348 12.79 -5.36 -13.51
C LYS A 348 14.00 -4.45 -13.26
N HIS A 349 14.09 -3.34 -14.00
CA HIS A 349 15.21 -2.41 -13.94
C HIS A 349 14.85 -1.08 -13.24
N ALA A 350 13.61 -0.94 -12.77
CA ALA A 350 13.12 0.30 -12.17
C ALA A 350 13.95 0.71 -10.93
N LEU A 351 14.30 -0.26 -10.08
CA LEU A 351 15.05 -0.07 -8.83
C LEU A 351 16.56 -0.27 -8.95
N SER A 352 17.07 -0.49 -10.16
CA SER A 352 18.50 -0.73 -10.41
C SER A 352 19.28 0.60 -10.48
N ASP A 353 19.24 1.36 -9.39
CA ASP A 353 19.85 2.69 -9.28
C ASP A 353 21.34 2.66 -9.59
N PHE A 354 22.04 1.58 -9.24
CA PHE A 354 23.46 1.36 -9.58
C PHE A 354 23.80 1.53 -11.08
N GLN A 355 22.83 1.33 -11.99
CA GLN A 355 23.02 1.51 -13.43
C GLN A 355 23.16 3.00 -13.81
N LEU A 356 22.50 3.89 -13.05
CA LEU A 356 22.47 5.33 -13.30
C LEU A 356 23.24 6.14 -12.24
N MET A 357 23.85 5.45 -11.27
CA MET A 357 24.62 6.04 -10.18
C MET A 357 26.12 5.69 -10.31
N PRO A 358 27.00 6.42 -9.60
CA PRO A 358 28.42 6.10 -9.59
C PRO A 358 28.69 4.65 -9.13
N GLU A 359 29.61 3.96 -9.79
CA GLU A 359 29.85 2.53 -9.58
C GLU A 359 30.35 2.23 -8.17
N VAL A 360 29.65 1.32 -7.48
CA VAL A 360 30.24 0.59 -6.36
C VAL A 360 31.30 -0.34 -6.95
N ALA A 361 32.54 -0.31 -6.44
CA ALA A 361 33.67 -1.04 -7.03
C ALA A 361 33.30 -2.50 -7.40
N PRO A 362 33.66 -3.02 -8.60
CA PRO A 362 33.23 -4.34 -9.07
C PRO A 362 33.52 -5.49 -8.10
N GLY A 363 34.65 -5.41 -7.39
CA GLY A 363 35.02 -6.40 -6.36
C GLY A 363 34.05 -6.43 -5.17
N THR A 364 33.41 -5.31 -4.85
CA THR A 364 32.40 -5.21 -3.79
C THR A 364 31.06 -5.80 -4.23
N VAL A 365 30.66 -5.62 -5.49
CA VAL A 365 29.43 -6.20 -6.05
C VAL A 365 29.56 -7.73 -6.16
N SER A 366 30.69 -8.23 -6.66
CA SER A 366 30.95 -9.67 -6.74
C SER A 366 31.07 -10.31 -5.34
N ALA A 367 31.72 -9.65 -4.38
CA ALA A 367 31.80 -10.14 -3.01
C ALA A 367 30.43 -10.19 -2.33
N ARG A 368 29.60 -9.15 -2.50
CA ARG A 368 28.22 -9.13 -1.98
C ARG A 368 27.36 -10.24 -2.57
N ARG A 369 27.46 -10.49 -3.89
CA ARG A 369 26.73 -11.60 -4.53
C ARG A 369 27.19 -12.96 -4.01
N GLN A 370 28.50 -13.14 -3.84
CA GLN A 370 29.07 -14.39 -3.32
C GLN A 370 28.61 -14.65 -1.87
N GLU A 371 28.64 -13.64 -1.01
CA GLU A 371 28.18 -13.72 0.38
C GLU A 371 26.68 -14.09 0.46
N LYS A 372 25.85 -13.53 -0.43
CA LYS A 372 24.42 -13.90 -0.54
C LYS A 372 24.22 -15.36 -0.94
N LEU A 373 25.00 -15.87 -1.89
CA LEU A 373 24.93 -17.26 -2.34
C LEU A 373 25.40 -18.22 -1.24
N GLU A 374 26.47 -17.87 -0.52
CA GLU A 374 26.98 -18.65 0.63
C GLU A 374 25.94 -18.70 1.77
N LYS A 375 25.27 -17.58 2.05
CA LYS A 375 24.15 -17.54 3.01
C LYS A 375 22.98 -18.41 2.56
N ALA A 376 22.57 -18.32 1.29
CA ALA A 376 21.50 -19.15 0.74
C ALA A 376 21.83 -20.66 0.80
N GLN A 377 23.09 -21.03 0.61
CA GLN A 377 23.55 -22.42 0.82
C GLN A 377 23.44 -22.85 2.28
N ALA A 378 23.89 -22.01 3.22
CA ALA A 378 23.83 -22.31 4.64
C ALA A 378 22.37 -22.48 5.14
N ASP A 379 21.47 -21.60 4.69
CA ASP A 379 20.05 -21.66 5.05
C ASP A 379 19.39 -22.95 4.52
N ARG A 380 19.76 -23.39 3.30
CA ARG A 380 19.29 -24.65 2.71
C ARG A 380 19.77 -25.89 3.46
N ILE A 381 21.04 -25.91 3.89
CA ILE A 381 21.60 -27.01 4.70
C ILE A 381 20.84 -27.10 6.03
N ARG A 382 20.63 -25.96 6.69
CA ARG A 382 19.90 -25.91 7.96
C ARG A 382 18.45 -26.39 7.84
N PHE A 383 17.78 -26.07 6.73
CA PHE A 383 16.44 -26.58 6.44
C PHE A 383 16.41 -28.11 6.34
N LEU A 384 17.37 -28.72 5.63
CA LEU A 384 17.49 -30.18 5.51
C LEU A 384 17.80 -30.86 6.84
N GLU A 385 18.71 -30.30 7.63
CA GLU A 385 19.06 -30.82 8.96
C GLU A 385 17.82 -30.84 9.86
N ASN A 386 17.01 -29.78 9.83
CA ASN A 386 15.77 -29.70 10.60
C ASN A 386 14.73 -30.74 10.13
N GLN A 387 14.54 -30.93 8.82
CA GLN A 387 13.60 -31.94 8.30
C GLN A 387 14.05 -33.37 8.65
N ASN A 388 15.34 -33.68 8.47
CA ASN A 388 15.87 -35.00 8.80
C ASN A 388 15.81 -35.30 10.29
N TRP A 389 16.08 -34.29 11.13
CA TRP A 389 15.91 -34.41 12.57
C TRP A 389 14.45 -34.69 12.93
N ALA A 390 13.50 -33.95 12.35
CA ALA A 390 12.07 -34.14 12.59
C ALA A 390 11.58 -35.52 12.14
N ALA A 391 12.02 -36.00 10.96
CA ALA A 391 11.63 -37.32 10.45
C ALA A 391 12.20 -38.47 11.30
N ARG A 392 13.45 -38.35 11.78
CA ARG A 392 14.05 -39.35 12.67
C ARG A 392 13.36 -39.38 14.02
N LYS A 393 13.09 -38.20 14.59
CA LYS A 393 12.39 -38.09 15.87
C LYS A 393 11.01 -38.74 15.78
N PHE A 394 10.23 -38.41 14.74
CA PHE A 394 8.93 -39.01 14.49
C PHE A 394 8.96 -40.56 14.39
N MET A 395 9.99 -41.15 13.78
CA MET A 395 10.09 -42.61 13.68
C MET A 395 10.63 -43.29 14.94
N GLU A 396 11.46 -42.60 15.72
CA GLU A 396 11.89 -43.06 17.06
C GLU A 396 10.69 -43.11 18.02
N ASP A 397 9.83 -42.09 17.97
CA ASP A 397 8.63 -41.98 18.81
C ASP A 397 7.58 -43.07 18.48
N GLU A 398 7.56 -43.61 17.25
CA GLU A 398 6.63 -44.66 16.79
C GLU A 398 7.18 -46.11 16.91
N GLU A 399 8.29 -46.31 17.64
CA GLU A 399 8.95 -47.62 17.88
C GLU A 399 9.22 -48.46 16.60
N MET A 400 9.41 -47.82 15.45
CA MET A 400 9.63 -48.54 14.20
C MET A 400 11.05 -49.14 14.13
N PRO A 401 11.22 -50.36 13.58
CA PRO A 401 12.54 -50.97 13.40
C PRO A 401 13.52 -50.04 12.65
N PRO A 402 14.78 -49.88 13.12
CA PRO A 402 15.77 -48.97 12.51
C PRO A 402 16.07 -49.25 11.03
N GLU A 403 15.74 -50.45 10.58
CA GLU A 403 15.92 -50.95 9.22
C GLU A 403 14.91 -50.36 8.22
N LEU A 404 13.82 -49.74 8.70
CA LEU A 404 12.80 -49.05 7.89
C LEU A 404 13.08 -47.55 7.71
N ILE A 405 14.13 -47.01 8.35
CA ILE A 405 14.55 -45.63 8.18
C ILE A 405 15.14 -45.48 6.77
N PRO A 406 14.51 -44.70 5.86
CA PRO A 406 15.09 -44.45 4.56
C PRO A 406 16.43 -43.73 4.75
N PRO A 407 17.51 -44.14 4.05
CA PRO A 407 18.79 -43.46 4.15
C PRO A 407 18.62 -41.99 3.76
N VAL A 408 19.34 -41.10 4.46
CA VAL A 408 19.36 -39.68 4.13
C VAL A 408 19.83 -39.55 2.69
N ASP A 409 18.94 -39.07 1.82
CA ASP A 409 19.37 -38.65 0.50
C ASP A 409 20.09 -37.31 0.67
N GLU A 410 21.40 -37.35 0.86
CA GLU A 410 22.26 -36.17 0.92
C GLU A 410 22.16 -35.31 -0.36
N ASN A 411 21.61 -35.90 -1.44
CA ASN A 411 21.33 -35.26 -2.71
C ASN A 411 19.83 -34.97 -2.93
N ALA A 412 18.98 -35.01 -1.90
CA ALA A 412 17.53 -34.75 -1.98
C ALA A 412 17.17 -33.42 -2.64
N PHE A 413 18.14 -32.53 -2.80
CA PHE A 413 18.00 -31.21 -3.38
C PHE A 413 18.91 -30.95 -4.61
N GLY A 414 19.83 -31.86 -4.93
CA GLY A 414 20.67 -31.87 -6.14
C GLY A 414 21.21 -30.52 -6.63
N ASP A 415 21.56 -30.46 -7.93
CA ASP A 415 22.03 -29.27 -8.67
C ASP A 415 20.98 -28.13 -8.80
N LEU A 416 19.95 -28.07 -7.95
CA LEU A 416 18.95 -27.01 -8.03
C LEU A 416 19.61 -25.63 -7.76
N PRO A 417 19.32 -24.62 -8.59
CA PRO A 417 19.88 -23.28 -8.47
C PRO A 417 19.60 -22.61 -7.12
N LEU A 418 20.50 -21.73 -6.69
CA LEU A 418 20.33 -20.92 -5.47
C LEU A 418 19.80 -19.54 -5.84
N VAL A 419 18.95 -18.98 -4.97
CA VAL A 419 18.43 -17.62 -5.14
C VAL A 419 19.15 -16.68 -4.17
N ALA A 420 19.80 -15.65 -4.70
CA ALA A 420 20.51 -14.66 -3.90
C ALA A 420 19.54 -13.62 -3.32
N GLN A 421 19.19 -13.76 -2.04
CA GLN A 421 18.27 -12.85 -1.36
C GLN A 421 18.87 -11.44 -1.15
N PRO A 422 18.08 -10.36 -1.24
CA PRO A 422 18.53 -9.00 -0.99
C PRO A 422 18.88 -8.80 0.50
N THR A 423 19.86 -7.94 0.77
CA THR A 423 20.26 -7.57 2.14
C THR A 423 19.36 -6.47 2.71
N SER A 424 19.32 -6.34 4.04
CA SER A 424 18.58 -5.25 4.71
C SER A 424 19.02 -3.86 4.23
N GLU A 425 20.32 -3.66 3.97
CA GLU A 425 20.87 -2.39 3.45
C GLU A 425 20.37 -2.07 2.03
N GLU A 426 20.22 -3.06 1.16
CA GLU A 426 19.68 -2.89 -0.21
C GLU A 426 18.18 -2.59 -0.19
N ILE A 427 17.45 -3.24 0.71
CA ILE A 427 16.02 -2.97 0.93
C ILE A 427 15.82 -1.54 1.46
N GLU A 428 16.62 -1.12 2.45
CA GLU A 428 16.58 0.23 3.02
C GLU A 428 17.01 1.31 2.03
N SER A 429 18.01 1.02 1.19
CA SER A 429 18.54 1.97 0.21
C SER A 429 17.72 2.05 -1.08
N GLY A 430 16.82 1.07 -1.31
CA GLY A 430 15.98 0.96 -2.49
C GLY A 430 16.74 0.55 -3.78
N ASP A 431 18.02 0.19 -3.68
CA ASP A 431 18.87 -0.20 -4.80
C ASP A 431 18.85 -1.73 -4.96
N LEU A 432 17.84 -2.22 -5.69
CA LEU A 432 17.54 -3.63 -5.86
C LEU A 432 17.71 -4.07 -7.33
N ASP A 433 18.49 -5.13 -7.54
CA ASP A 433 18.60 -5.80 -8.83
C ASP A 433 17.49 -6.86 -8.98
N LEU A 434 16.26 -6.39 -9.19
CA LEU A 434 15.09 -7.25 -9.36
C LEU A 434 15.22 -8.18 -10.57
N ALA A 435 15.87 -7.73 -11.63
CA ALA A 435 16.13 -8.56 -12.82
C ALA A 435 16.93 -9.82 -12.45
N ALA A 436 18.05 -9.66 -11.75
CA ALA A 436 18.87 -10.79 -11.31
C ALA A 436 18.10 -11.74 -10.38
N LEU A 437 17.29 -11.20 -9.46
CA LEU A 437 16.51 -12.01 -8.52
C LEU A 437 15.39 -12.80 -9.21
N MET A 438 14.70 -12.18 -10.17
CA MET A 438 13.67 -12.87 -10.97
C MET A 438 14.27 -13.95 -11.87
N ASP A 439 15.44 -13.72 -12.44
CA ASP A 439 16.15 -14.72 -13.23
C ASP A 439 16.59 -15.92 -12.36
N ASP A 440 17.11 -15.66 -11.15
CA ASP A 440 17.46 -16.71 -10.19
C ASP A 440 16.20 -17.51 -9.76
N MET A 441 15.07 -16.85 -9.48
CA MET A 441 13.80 -17.49 -9.13
C MET A 441 13.25 -18.36 -10.27
N LYS A 442 13.27 -17.82 -11.50
CA LYS A 442 12.81 -18.56 -12.68
C LYS A 442 13.67 -19.79 -12.95
N SER A 443 14.99 -19.67 -12.79
CA SER A 443 15.89 -20.80 -12.91
C SER A 443 15.59 -21.89 -11.87
N LEU A 444 15.19 -21.51 -10.66
CA LEU A 444 14.76 -22.47 -9.63
C LEU A 444 13.42 -23.11 -9.97
N GLU A 445 12.44 -22.33 -10.43
CA GLU A 445 11.12 -22.82 -10.86
C GLU A 445 11.24 -23.84 -12.01
N ASP A 446 12.00 -23.49 -13.06
CA ASP A 446 12.25 -24.38 -14.20
C ASP A 446 12.88 -25.70 -13.75
N ALA A 447 13.83 -25.64 -12.81
CA ALA A 447 14.50 -26.83 -12.28
C ALA A 447 13.60 -27.68 -11.38
N LEU A 448 12.71 -27.06 -10.59
CA LEU A 448 11.71 -27.77 -9.77
C LEU A 448 10.64 -28.43 -10.65
N MET A 449 10.14 -27.74 -11.66
CA MET A 449 9.16 -28.28 -12.61
C MET A 449 9.73 -29.45 -13.40
N ALA A 450 10.98 -29.35 -13.86
CA ALA A 450 11.67 -30.45 -14.54
C ALA A 450 11.81 -31.70 -13.65
N ARG A 451 12.11 -31.49 -12.37
CA ARG A 451 12.25 -32.60 -11.40
C ARG A 451 10.91 -33.22 -11.04
N MET A 452 9.86 -32.42 -10.82
CA MET A 452 8.50 -32.91 -10.58
C MET A 452 8.00 -33.73 -11.76
N ASP A 453 8.27 -33.29 -12.99
CA ASP A 453 7.91 -34.03 -14.20
C ASP A 453 8.64 -35.39 -14.31
N GLU A 454 9.91 -35.45 -13.92
CA GLU A 454 10.68 -36.70 -13.86
C GLU A 454 10.12 -37.68 -12.81
N GLU A 455 9.81 -37.21 -11.59
CA GLU A 455 9.24 -38.03 -10.52
C GLU A 455 7.83 -38.55 -10.85
N MET A 456 6.98 -37.69 -11.45
CA MET A 456 5.67 -38.11 -11.95
C MET A 456 5.76 -39.18 -13.05
N ALA A 457 6.78 -39.08 -13.92
CA ALA A 457 7.04 -40.11 -14.93
C ALA A 457 7.49 -41.45 -14.30
N LYS A 458 8.36 -41.42 -13.28
CA LYS A 458 8.73 -42.62 -12.50
C LYS A 458 7.51 -43.27 -11.85
N ALA A 459 6.66 -42.48 -11.20
CA ALA A 459 5.45 -42.97 -10.55
C ALA A 459 4.48 -43.64 -11.54
N GLU A 460 4.32 -43.10 -12.76
CA GLU A 460 3.48 -43.71 -13.79
C GLU A 460 4.07 -45.04 -14.33
N ILE A 461 5.39 -45.14 -14.47
CA ILE A 461 6.06 -46.41 -14.84
C ILE A 461 5.79 -47.47 -13.78
N GLN A 462 5.93 -47.13 -12.50
CA GLN A 462 5.64 -48.02 -11.39
C GLN A 462 4.17 -48.43 -11.35
N ARG A 463 3.24 -47.48 -11.52
CA ARG A 463 1.79 -47.74 -11.58
C ARG A 463 1.45 -48.72 -12.70
N ARG A 464 1.99 -48.54 -13.91
CA ARG A 464 1.75 -49.46 -15.05
C ARG A 464 2.21 -50.89 -14.74
N ALA A 465 3.35 -51.05 -14.08
CA ALA A 465 3.83 -52.36 -13.66
C ALA A 465 2.91 -53.02 -12.63
N ILE A 466 2.41 -52.25 -11.64
CA ILE A 466 1.46 -52.72 -10.63
C ILE A 466 0.11 -53.12 -11.25
N VAL A 467 -0.45 -52.29 -12.14
CA VAL A 467 -1.70 -52.60 -12.84
C VAL A 467 -1.57 -53.85 -13.72
N THR A 468 -0.39 -54.10 -14.29
CA THR A 468 -0.16 -55.29 -15.12
C THR A 468 -0.07 -56.58 -14.31
N ALA A 469 0.40 -56.51 -13.05
CA ALA A 469 0.66 -57.68 -12.21
C ALA A 469 -0.50 -58.08 -11.28
N ALA A 470 -1.44 -57.17 -10.98
CA ALA A 470 -2.54 -57.40 -10.04
C ALA A 470 -3.88 -57.70 -10.75
N PRO A 471 -4.73 -58.62 -10.23
CA PRO A 471 -6.07 -58.86 -10.78
C PRO A 471 -6.99 -57.64 -10.62
N ASP A 472 -7.81 -57.35 -11.64
CA ASP A 472 -8.72 -56.19 -11.69
C ASP A 472 -9.59 -56.04 -10.44
N ALA A 473 -10.00 -57.14 -9.80
CA ALA A 473 -10.86 -57.14 -8.62
C ALA A 473 -10.20 -56.56 -7.34
N VAL A 474 -8.88 -56.41 -7.30
CA VAL A 474 -8.12 -56.02 -6.09
C VAL A 474 -7.41 -54.66 -6.26
N LEU A 475 -7.46 -54.08 -7.46
CA LEU A 475 -6.84 -52.78 -7.74
C LEU A 475 -7.70 -51.62 -7.20
N PRO A 476 -7.14 -50.74 -6.33
CA PRO A 476 -7.85 -49.55 -5.88
C PRO A 476 -8.05 -48.56 -7.02
N ASP A 477 -9.14 -47.78 -6.98
CA ASP A 477 -9.54 -46.88 -8.08
C ASP A 477 -8.50 -45.81 -8.43
N ILE A 478 -7.66 -45.42 -7.48
CA ILE A 478 -6.51 -44.52 -7.70
C ILE A 478 -5.46 -45.15 -8.62
N ALA A 479 -5.17 -46.44 -8.47
CA ALA A 479 -4.16 -47.14 -9.28
C ALA A 479 -4.62 -47.33 -10.73
N ARG A 480 -5.93 -47.24 -11.01
CA ARG A 480 -6.52 -47.37 -12.36
C ARG A 480 -6.41 -46.10 -13.20
N LYS A 481 -6.19 -44.94 -12.56
CA LYS A 481 -6.09 -43.66 -13.26
C LYS A 481 -4.62 -43.37 -13.62
N PRO A 482 -4.32 -43.03 -14.89
CA PRO A 482 -2.97 -42.65 -15.28
C PRO A 482 -2.56 -41.33 -14.60
N ILE A 483 -1.32 -41.28 -14.09
CA ILE A 483 -0.73 -40.13 -13.38
C ILE A 483 -0.22 -39.09 -14.39
N VAL A 484 0.37 -39.53 -15.51
CA VAL A 484 0.79 -38.68 -16.63
C VAL A 484 0.39 -39.27 -17.97
N SER A 485 0.22 -38.42 -18.98
CA SER A 485 -0.18 -38.83 -20.33
C SER A 485 0.93 -39.63 -21.05
N ASP A 486 0.53 -40.47 -22.00
CA ASP A 486 1.48 -41.26 -22.82
C ASP A 486 2.49 -40.39 -23.59
N GLU A 487 2.06 -39.21 -24.06
CA GLU A 487 2.93 -38.25 -24.76
C GLU A 487 4.00 -37.66 -23.83
N LYS A 488 3.66 -37.42 -22.56
CA LYS A 488 4.60 -36.89 -21.55
C LYS A 488 5.57 -37.98 -21.09
N LEU A 489 5.10 -39.22 -20.95
CA LEU A 489 5.91 -40.40 -20.62
C LEU A 489 6.95 -40.75 -21.69
N ALA A 490 6.60 -40.55 -22.98
CA ALA A 490 7.50 -40.80 -24.11
C ALA A 490 8.77 -39.93 -24.12
N LYS A 491 8.85 -38.87 -23.32
CA LYS A 491 10.05 -38.03 -23.17
C LYS A 491 11.08 -38.63 -22.20
N TYR A 492 10.69 -39.62 -21.40
CA TYR A 492 11.52 -40.22 -20.35
C TYR A 492 11.64 -41.75 -20.53
N GLN A 493 11.95 -42.21 -21.75
CA GLN A 493 11.98 -43.63 -22.11
C GLN A 493 13.09 -44.45 -21.42
N ASP A 494 14.10 -43.77 -20.88
CA ASP A 494 15.27 -44.40 -20.27
C ASP A 494 15.11 -44.61 -18.74
N LEU A 495 13.96 -44.25 -18.15
CA LEU A 495 13.68 -44.47 -16.73
C LEU A 495 13.36 -45.95 -16.46
N GLU A 496 14.10 -46.55 -15.53
CA GLU A 496 13.90 -47.94 -15.10
C GLU A 496 12.90 -48.05 -13.93
N LEU A 497 12.31 -49.24 -13.76
CA LEU A 497 11.46 -49.54 -12.62
C LEU A 497 12.29 -49.51 -11.32
N ASP A 498 11.71 -48.97 -10.26
CA ASP A 498 12.33 -49.03 -8.93
C ASP A 498 12.56 -50.49 -8.52
N LYS A 499 13.75 -50.75 -7.97
CA LYS A 499 14.22 -52.09 -7.64
C LYS A 499 13.35 -52.75 -6.58
N ASP A 500 12.84 -52.00 -5.62
CA ASP A 500 12.03 -52.54 -4.52
C ASP A 500 10.62 -52.90 -5.00
N VAL A 501 10.05 -52.07 -5.88
CA VAL A 501 8.78 -52.36 -6.57
C VAL A 501 8.92 -53.58 -7.48
N ALA A 502 10.03 -53.72 -8.19
CA ALA A 502 10.31 -54.89 -9.04
C ALA A 502 10.48 -56.20 -8.23
N VAL A 503 10.98 -56.12 -7.00
CA VAL A 503 11.07 -57.27 -6.07
C VAL A 503 9.69 -57.65 -5.53
N GLY A 504 8.90 -56.67 -5.07
CA GLY A 504 7.55 -56.91 -4.53
C GLY A 504 6.58 -57.51 -5.55
N LEU A 505 6.65 -57.09 -6.82
CA LEU A 505 5.84 -57.66 -7.91
C LEU A 505 6.12 -59.16 -8.12
N LYS A 506 7.37 -59.59 -7.91
CA LYS A 506 7.82 -60.98 -8.08
C LYS A 506 7.30 -61.90 -6.97
N GLU A 507 7.18 -61.37 -5.74
CA GLU A 507 6.58 -62.08 -4.61
C GLU A 507 5.06 -62.24 -4.78
N LEU A 508 4.40 -61.20 -5.30
CA LEU A 508 2.95 -61.18 -5.54
C LEU A 508 2.52 -62.20 -6.61
N GLU A 509 3.28 -62.33 -7.70
CA GLU A 509 3.08 -63.39 -8.72
C GLU A 509 3.20 -64.80 -8.12
N THR A 510 4.10 -64.98 -7.15
CA THR A 510 4.33 -66.28 -6.48
C THR A 510 3.17 -66.65 -5.56
N GLN A 511 2.58 -65.66 -4.87
CA GLN A 511 1.42 -65.86 -3.99
C GLN A 511 0.13 -66.11 -4.78
N LEU A 512 -0.10 -65.39 -5.88
CA LEU A 512 -1.27 -65.57 -6.76
C LEU A 512 -1.32 -66.95 -7.42
N GLY A 513 -0.16 -67.52 -7.78
CA GLY A 513 -0.07 -68.90 -8.27
C GLY A 513 -0.53 -69.95 -7.24
N SER A 514 -0.28 -69.71 -5.95
CA SER A 514 -0.67 -70.63 -4.87
C SER A 514 -2.17 -70.61 -4.53
N ALA A 515 -2.85 -69.48 -4.76
CA ALA A 515 -4.28 -69.31 -4.52
C ALA A 515 -5.13 -69.93 -5.66
N GLN A 516 -4.65 -69.89 -6.90
CA GLN A 516 -5.31 -70.55 -8.04
C GLN A 516 -5.37 -72.08 -7.91
N ASP A 517 -4.34 -72.70 -7.31
CA ASP A 517 -4.31 -74.15 -7.08
C ASP A 517 -5.31 -74.61 -5.99
N GLN A 518 -5.65 -73.75 -5.02
CA GLN A 518 -6.66 -74.06 -3.99
C GLN A 518 -8.10 -73.94 -4.52
N MET A 519 -8.36 -72.97 -5.41
CA MET A 519 -9.69 -72.74 -6.02
C MET A 519 -10.14 -73.85 -6.99
N LEU A 520 -9.22 -74.65 -7.53
CA LEU A 520 -9.53 -75.72 -8.50
C LEU A 520 -10.02 -77.04 -7.87
N SER A 521 -10.10 -77.15 -6.54
CA SER A 521 -10.43 -78.41 -5.84
C SER A 521 -11.86 -78.52 -5.29
N ILE A 522 -12.68 -77.48 -5.41
CA ILE A 522 -14.07 -77.47 -4.93
C ILE A 522 -14.92 -76.79 -6.00
N ILE A 523 -15.76 -77.55 -6.72
CA ILE A 523 -17.10 -77.18 -7.19
C ILE A 523 -17.71 -78.37 -7.97
N ASP A 524 -18.81 -78.89 -7.42
CA ASP A 524 -19.77 -79.82 -8.03
C ASP A 524 -20.78 -78.99 -8.87
N PRO A 525 -21.19 -79.36 -10.10
CA PRO A 525 -21.86 -78.46 -11.04
C PRO A 525 -23.39 -78.32 -10.88
N ASN A 526 -23.97 -78.62 -9.71
CA ASN A 526 -25.42 -78.66 -9.56
C ASN A 526 -25.87 -78.11 -8.19
N GLU A 527 -25.97 -76.79 -8.07
CA GLU A 527 -26.85 -76.17 -7.06
C GLU A 527 -27.19 -74.73 -7.46
N THR A 528 -28.26 -74.62 -8.24
CA THR A 528 -28.92 -73.38 -8.66
C THR A 528 -29.84 -72.81 -7.56
N GLU A 529 -29.42 -72.86 -6.30
CA GLU A 529 -30.19 -72.31 -5.16
C GLU A 529 -29.47 -71.18 -4.41
N ARG A 530 -28.27 -70.77 -4.86
CA ARG A 530 -27.52 -69.67 -4.23
C ARG A 530 -27.62 -68.31 -4.93
N ALA A 531 -28.30 -68.23 -6.07
CA ALA A 531 -28.50 -66.96 -6.77
C ALA A 531 -29.52 -66.06 -6.05
N ASP A 532 -30.59 -66.65 -5.50
CA ASP A 532 -31.65 -65.91 -4.81
C ASP A 532 -31.22 -65.44 -3.40
N GLU A 533 -30.30 -66.15 -2.73
CA GLU A 533 -29.69 -65.70 -1.47
C GLU A 533 -28.71 -64.52 -1.68
N ILE A 534 -28.02 -64.50 -2.82
CA ILE A 534 -27.13 -63.40 -3.21
C ILE A 534 -27.95 -62.19 -3.68
N GLU A 535 -29.07 -62.39 -4.40
CA GLU A 535 -29.97 -61.31 -4.82
C GLU A 535 -30.75 -60.70 -3.64
N ALA A 536 -31.05 -61.48 -2.60
CA ALA A 536 -31.58 -60.99 -1.34
C ALA A 536 -30.53 -60.19 -0.53
N ALA A 537 -29.28 -60.67 -0.46
CA ALA A 537 -28.18 -59.96 0.19
C ALA A 537 -27.78 -58.67 -0.57
N ILE A 538 -27.92 -58.66 -1.90
CA ILE A 538 -27.67 -57.50 -2.76
C ILE A 538 -28.80 -56.47 -2.63
N ASN A 539 -30.08 -56.89 -2.52
CA ASN A 539 -31.18 -55.95 -2.27
C ASN A 539 -31.16 -55.38 -0.85
N GLU A 540 -30.59 -56.09 0.13
CA GLU A 540 -30.31 -55.56 1.47
C GLU A 540 -29.13 -54.55 1.45
N ALA A 541 -28.18 -54.72 0.52
CA ALA A 541 -27.08 -53.77 0.30
C ALA A 541 -27.47 -52.52 -0.53
N PHE A 542 -28.54 -52.59 -1.34
CA PHE A 542 -29.00 -51.46 -2.16
C PHE A 542 -30.03 -50.53 -1.49
N GLN A 543 -30.52 -50.86 -0.29
CA GLN A 543 -31.29 -49.93 0.57
C GLN A 543 -30.41 -48.99 1.42
N ILE A 544 -29.09 -48.93 1.16
CA ILE A 544 -28.12 -48.10 1.91
C ILE A 544 -27.99 -46.67 1.33
N PHE A 545 -28.66 -46.33 0.23
CA PHE A 545 -28.49 -45.05 -0.48
C PHE A 545 -29.67 -44.05 -0.39
N ASP A 546 -30.64 -44.26 0.49
CA ASP A 546 -31.61 -43.22 0.87
C ASP A 546 -31.96 -43.38 2.36
N GLU A 547 -31.65 -42.34 3.15
CA GLU A 547 -31.62 -42.22 4.62
C GLU A 547 -30.34 -42.74 5.33
N PRO A 548 -29.66 -41.89 6.15
CA PRO A 548 -28.49 -42.31 6.89
C PRO A 548 -28.94 -43.12 8.12
N SER A 549 -29.12 -44.42 7.95
CA SER A 549 -29.29 -45.34 9.08
C SER A 549 -28.04 -46.18 9.29
N GLY A 550 -27.23 -45.76 10.28
CA GLY A 550 -26.62 -46.72 11.20
C GLY A 550 -25.17 -47.14 10.99
N SER A 551 -24.23 -46.19 10.99
CA SER A 551 -22.86 -46.35 11.56
C SER A 551 -22.16 -44.99 11.42
N ASP A 552 -22.42 -44.03 12.31
CA ASP A 552 -21.42 -43.70 13.32
C ASP A 552 -22.06 -43.02 14.56
N THR A 553 -23.03 -43.69 15.20
CA THR A 553 -23.74 -43.11 16.38
C THR A 553 -22.78 -42.72 17.51
N GLU A 554 -21.66 -43.43 17.64
CA GLU A 554 -20.62 -43.13 18.62
C GLU A 554 -19.80 -41.89 18.24
N ALA A 555 -19.42 -41.71 16.96
CA ALA A 555 -18.74 -40.49 16.51
C ALA A 555 -19.65 -39.26 16.55
N VAL A 556 -20.92 -39.37 16.16
CA VAL A 556 -21.93 -38.29 16.30
C VAL A 556 -22.12 -37.90 17.76
N GLU A 557 -22.18 -38.88 18.67
CA GLU A 557 -22.29 -38.61 20.10
C GLU A 557 -21.02 -37.98 20.65
N LYS A 558 -19.84 -38.50 20.30
CA LYS A 558 -18.53 -37.92 20.70
C LYS A 558 -18.44 -36.46 20.23
N GLN A 559 -18.68 -36.19 18.95
CA GLN A 559 -18.59 -34.85 18.38
C GLN A 559 -19.63 -33.90 18.99
N PHE A 560 -20.85 -34.38 19.28
CA PHE A 560 -21.86 -33.58 19.99
C PHE A 560 -21.44 -33.22 21.41
N GLN A 561 -20.91 -34.18 22.19
CA GLN A 561 -20.46 -33.89 23.55
C GLN A 561 -19.29 -32.92 23.56
N THR A 562 -18.32 -33.04 22.64
CA THR A 562 -17.23 -32.07 22.49
C THR A 562 -17.74 -30.69 22.10
N ALA A 563 -18.69 -30.59 21.15
CA ALA A 563 -19.27 -29.31 20.76
C ALA A 563 -20.09 -28.66 21.89
N ARG A 564 -20.84 -29.47 22.65
CA ARG A 564 -21.57 -29.01 23.84
C ARG A 564 -20.63 -28.55 24.96
N ALA A 565 -19.52 -29.25 25.18
CA ALA A 565 -18.51 -28.86 26.16
C ALA A 565 -17.86 -27.52 25.79
N ARG A 566 -17.54 -27.31 24.49
CA ARG A 566 -17.06 -26.03 23.96
C ARG A 566 -18.06 -24.89 24.21
N ALA A 567 -19.34 -25.11 23.91
CA ALA A 567 -20.38 -24.11 24.13
C ALA A 567 -20.56 -23.72 25.61
N LEU A 568 -20.24 -24.63 26.54
CA LEU A 568 -20.31 -24.39 27.98
C LEU A 568 -18.98 -23.92 28.60
N GLY A 569 -17.90 -23.86 27.83
CA GLY A 569 -16.55 -23.57 28.35
C GLY A 569 -16.03 -24.65 29.31
N LEU A 570 -16.44 -25.91 29.12
CA LEU A 570 -15.99 -27.02 29.96
C LEU A 570 -14.63 -27.57 29.47
N PRO A 571 -13.82 -28.19 30.36
CA PRO A 571 -12.51 -28.73 30.00
C PRO A 571 -12.54 -29.75 28.86
N GLU A 572 -13.65 -30.49 28.69
CA GLU A 572 -13.83 -31.47 27.62
C GLU A 572 -13.92 -30.84 26.22
N GLY A 573 -14.13 -29.52 26.14
CA GLY A 573 -14.12 -28.75 24.90
C GLY A 573 -12.76 -28.15 24.55
N SER A 574 -11.76 -28.28 25.43
CA SER A 574 -10.41 -27.72 25.24
C SER A 574 -9.66 -28.46 24.13
N LEU A 575 -8.86 -27.75 23.34
CA LEU A 575 -7.92 -28.36 22.38
C LEU A 575 -6.86 -29.24 23.08
N LEU A 576 -6.60 -28.98 24.36
CA LEU A 576 -5.66 -29.76 25.18
C LEU A 576 -6.35 -30.88 25.97
N HIS A 577 -7.66 -31.12 25.74
CA HIS A 577 -8.43 -32.10 26.51
C HIS A 577 -7.90 -33.52 26.35
N GLU A 578 -7.65 -33.98 25.12
CA GLU A 578 -7.14 -35.34 24.88
C GLU A 578 -5.77 -35.52 25.53
N ALA A 579 -4.88 -34.53 25.40
CA ALA A 579 -3.57 -34.53 26.05
C ALA A 579 -3.67 -34.57 27.60
N ARG A 580 -4.57 -33.79 28.21
CA ARG A 580 -4.86 -33.84 29.65
C ARG A 580 -5.41 -35.19 30.09
N THR A 581 -6.28 -35.80 29.28
CA THR A 581 -6.91 -37.09 29.59
C THR A 581 -5.88 -38.21 29.55
N SER A 582 -5.07 -38.27 28.49
CA SER A 582 -3.94 -39.20 28.37
C SER A 582 -2.98 -39.10 29.55
N LEU A 583 -2.64 -37.88 30.00
CA LEU A 583 -1.74 -37.68 31.14
C LEU A 583 -2.37 -38.10 32.48
N ASN A 584 -3.68 -37.91 32.64
CA ASN A 584 -4.41 -38.36 33.83
C ASN A 584 -4.53 -39.88 33.90
N ASP A 585 -4.70 -40.56 32.76
CA ASP A 585 -4.86 -42.01 32.65
C ASP A 585 -3.55 -42.79 32.87
N VAL A 586 -2.39 -42.11 32.94
CA VAL A 586 -1.11 -42.72 33.33
C VAL A 586 -1.21 -43.33 34.75
N ASP A 587 -1.18 -44.67 34.84
CA ASP A 587 -1.22 -45.44 36.10
C ASP A 587 0.17 -45.53 36.75
N LEU A 588 0.36 -44.77 37.84
CA LEU A 588 1.61 -44.73 38.60
C LEU A 588 1.73 -45.86 39.65
N GLY A 589 0.73 -46.75 39.78
CA GLY A 589 0.72 -47.84 40.76
C GLY A 589 1.81 -48.91 40.53
N MET A 590 2.40 -48.95 39.34
CA MET A 590 3.56 -49.80 39.02
C MET A 590 4.84 -49.36 39.76
N VAL A 591 4.97 -48.07 40.10
CA VAL A 591 6.17 -47.49 40.74
C VAL A 591 6.24 -47.81 42.24
N ASP A 592 5.09 -48.04 42.88
CA ASP A 592 4.98 -48.43 44.30
C ASP A 592 5.44 -49.87 44.59
N GLN A 593 5.59 -50.73 43.58
CA GLN A 593 6.02 -52.14 43.74
C GLN A 593 7.54 -52.33 43.73
N ILE A 594 8.32 -51.27 43.53
CA ILE A 594 9.78 -51.34 43.40
C ILE A 594 10.43 -51.18 44.78
N SER A 595 10.77 -52.31 45.41
CA SER A 595 11.26 -52.36 46.79
C SER A 595 12.78 -52.15 46.98
N ASP A 596 13.56 -51.96 45.91
CA ASP A 596 15.04 -51.84 45.98
C ASP A 596 15.57 -50.52 45.34
N PRO A 597 16.18 -49.61 46.13
CA PRO A 597 16.71 -48.32 45.66
C PRO A 597 17.88 -48.42 44.68
N SER A 598 18.54 -49.58 44.57
CA SER A 598 19.74 -49.76 43.76
C SER A 598 19.48 -50.12 42.29
N THR A 599 18.27 -50.58 41.98
CA THR A 599 17.79 -50.81 40.60
C THR A 599 17.27 -49.54 39.91
N LEU A 600 17.15 -48.43 40.65
CA LEU A 600 16.52 -47.20 40.17
C LEU A 600 17.47 -46.24 39.42
N GLN A 601 18.79 -46.33 39.64
CA GLN A 601 19.77 -45.35 39.14
C GLN A 601 20.18 -45.48 37.68
N GLN A 602 19.70 -46.48 36.94
CA GLN A 602 20.21 -46.78 35.59
C GLN A 602 19.15 -47.18 34.55
N GLY A 603 17.87 -47.22 34.90
CA GLY A 603 16.82 -47.62 33.95
C GLY A 603 15.52 -46.81 34.06
N LEU A 604 15.19 -46.38 35.27
CA LEU A 604 13.98 -45.60 35.55
C LEU A 604 14.17 -44.08 35.42
N ASP A 605 15.32 -43.60 34.94
CA ASP A 605 15.44 -42.19 34.54
C ASP A 605 15.02 -42.02 33.07
N ASP A 606 15.34 -42.99 32.18
CA ASP A 606 15.03 -42.92 30.74
C ASP A 606 13.60 -43.43 30.43
N GLU A 607 13.19 -44.61 30.93
CA GLU A 607 11.80 -45.13 30.75
C GLU A 607 10.74 -44.22 31.40
N PHE A 608 11.12 -43.50 32.45
CA PHE A 608 10.24 -42.64 33.22
C PHE A 608 10.14 -41.22 32.62
N LEU A 609 11.21 -40.75 31.98
CA LEU A 609 11.19 -39.55 31.14
C LEU A 609 10.42 -39.82 29.84
N ASP A 610 10.55 -40.99 29.20
CA ASP A 610 9.75 -41.38 28.02
C ASP A 610 8.25 -41.40 28.33
N MET A 611 7.84 -41.92 29.50
CA MET A 611 6.43 -41.98 29.90
C MET A 611 5.78 -40.60 30.14
N ILE A 612 6.57 -39.53 30.26
CA ILE A 612 6.12 -38.15 30.49
C ILE A 612 6.58 -37.21 29.35
N GLY A 613 7.41 -37.69 28.41
CA GLY A 613 8.43 -36.85 27.76
C GLY A 613 8.33 -36.56 26.27
N ASP A 614 7.64 -37.35 25.45
CA ASP A 614 7.54 -37.02 24.02
C ASP A 614 6.14 -36.56 23.63
N SER A 615 6.02 -35.22 23.59
CA SER A 615 4.93 -34.42 23.02
C SER A 615 3.50 -34.76 23.47
N LEU A 616 2.83 -33.78 24.09
CA LEU A 616 1.37 -33.83 24.26
C LEU A 616 0.73 -34.13 22.88
N PRO A 617 -0.11 -35.18 22.74
CA PRO A 617 -0.77 -35.48 21.47
C PRO A 617 -1.68 -34.29 21.14
N LEU A 618 -1.24 -33.47 20.18
CA LEU A 618 -2.02 -32.36 19.64
C LEU A 618 -2.79 -32.88 18.42
N PRO A 619 -4.06 -32.46 18.24
CA PRO A 619 -4.81 -32.86 17.06
C PRO A 619 -4.08 -32.39 15.77
N GLU A 620 -3.94 -33.29 14.79
CA GLU A 620 -3.47 -32.94 13.45
C GLU A 620 -4.50 -32.00 12.79
N ILE A 621 -4.23 -30.70 12.82
CA ILE A 621 -5.04 -29.73 12.07
C ILE A 621 -4.54 -29.77 10.62
N ALA A 622 -5.32 -30.39 9.73
CA ALA A 622 -5.02 -30.38 8.31
C ALA A 622 -4.83 -28.93 7.82
N PRO A 623 -3.76 -28.62 7.05
CA PRO A 623 -3.53 -27.29 6.52
C PRO A 623 -4.71 -26.92 5.61
N ARG A 624 -5.62 -26.07 6.11
CA ARG A 624 -6.65 -25.45 5.29
C ARG A 624 -5.97 -24.36 4.47
N GLU A 625 -6.38 -24.19 3.21
CA GLU A 625 -6.00 -23.04 2.37
C GLU A 625 -6.55 -21.74 3.00
N THR A 626 -5.93 -21.26 4.08
CA THR A 626 -6.33 -20.05 4.81
C THR A 626 -5.57 -18.82 4.31
N SER A 627 -4.66 -18.97 3.36
CA SER A 627 -3.94 -17.85 2.79
C SER A 627 -4.82 -17.11 1.79
N PHE A 628 -5.31 -15.96 2.24
CA PHE A 628 -5.75 -14.86 1.40
C PHE A 628 -4.61 -14.53 0.41
N LYS A 629 -4.67 -15.09 -0.81
CA LYS A 629 -3.66 -14.79 -1.85
C LYS A 629 -3.78 -13.31 -2.22
N ARG A 630 -2.67 -12.58 -2.18
CA ARG A 630 -2.56 -11.19 -2.63
C ARG A 630 -3.16 -10.97 -4.03
N ASP A 631 -3.10 -12.01 -4.86
CA ASP A 631 -3.59 -12.04 -6.24
C ASP A 631 -5.13 -12.08 -6.36
N ALA A 632 -5.85 -12.46 -5.30
CA ALA A 632 -7.32 -12.54 -5.33
C ALA A 632 -8.02 -11.17 -5.18
N LEU A 633 -7.28 -10.13 -4.78
CA LEU A 633 -7.73 -8.73 -4.66
C LEU A 633 -7.75 -7.98 -6.01
N ILE A 634 -7.44 -8.64 -7.12
CA ILE A 634 -7.38 -8.02 -8.45
C ILE A 634 -8.50 -8.67 -9.28
N PRO A 635 -9.63 -7.99 -9.54
CA PRO A 635 -10.64 -8.54 -10.44
C PRO A 635 -10.02 -8.67 -11.84
N GLU A 636 -10.21 -9.83 -12.50
CA GLU A 636 -9.91 -9.94 -13.93
C GLU A 636 -10.69 -8.85 -14.68
N LEU A 637 -9.96 -7.96 -15.34
CA LEU A 637 -10.51 -6.83 -16.08
C LEU A 637 -11.45 -7.33 -17.20
N PRO A 638 -12.65 -6.75 -17.37
CA PRO A 638 -13.43 -7.02 -18.56
C PRO A 638 -12.69 -6.48 -19.79
N GLU A 639 -12.59 -7.29 -20.85
CA GLU A 639 -11.94 -6.90 -22.11
C GLU A 639 -12.47 -5.55 -22.60
N LEU A 640 -11.56 -4.60 -22.81
CA LEU A 640 -11.90 -3.24 -23.24
C LEU A 640 -12.47 -3.27 -24.67
N PRO A 641 -13.57 -2.54 -24.97
CA PRO A 641 -14.10 -2.47 -26.32
C PRO A 641 -13.11 -1.75 -27.25
N GLU A 642 -12.72 -2.43 -28.32
CA GLU A 642 -11.88 -1.88 -29.39
C GLU A 642 -12.61 -0.71 -30.08
N ASP A 643 -11.98 0.47 -30.05
CA ASP A 643 -12.28 1.68 -30.80
C ASP A 643 -13.63 2.40 -30.58
N LYS A 644 -13.56 3.59 -29.96
CA LYS A 644 -14.12 4.86 -30.50
C LYS A 644 -13.76 6.09 -29.64
N ASP A 645 -12.94 6.96 -30.23
CA ASP A 645 -12.81 8.41 -30.02
C ASP A 645 -12.81 8.97 -28.57
N GLY A 646 -11.61 9.18 -28.00
CA GLY A 646 -11.37 10.38 -27.18
C GLY A 646 -10.43 10.32 -25.97
N LEU A 647 -10.00 9.15 -25.51
CA LEU A 647 -8.99 8.98 -24.44
C LEU A 647 -8.15 7.75 -24.79
N SER A 648 -6.81 7.80 -24.66
CA SER A 648 -5.96 6.64 -24.96
C SER A 648 -6.20 5.53 -23.94
N THR A 649 -6.31 4.30 -24.43
CA THR A 649 -6.42 3.07 -23.65
C THR A 649 -5.36 3.02 -22.54
N GLU A 650 -4.14 3.50 -22.84
CA GLU A 650 -3.00 3.61 -21.93
C GLU A 650 -3.22 4.56 -20.73
N ALA A 651 -3.94 5.67 -20.90
CA ALA A 651 -4.21 6.59 -19.80
C ALA A 651 -5.25 6.02 -18.82
N MET A 652 -6.14 5.17 -19.32
CA MET A 652 -7.16 4.47 -18.53
C MET A 652 -6.54 3.28 -17.80
N GLU A 653 -5.66 2.52 -18.45
CA GLU A 653 -4.84 1.47 -17.84
C GLU A 653 -3.88 2.00 -16.78
N GLN A 654 -3.25 3.17 -16.98
CA GLN A 654 -2.40 3.81 -15.97
C GLN A 654 -3.17 4.32 -14.76
N ALA A 655 -4.40 4.82 -14.95
CA ALA A 655 -5.26 5.25 -13.85
C ALA A 655 -5.73 4.05 -13.01
N LEU A 656 -6.06 2.95 -13.70
CA LEU A 656 -6.48 1.68 -13.11
C LEU A 656 -5.31 1.00 -12.35
N ALA A 657 -4.11 0.98 -12.92
CA ALA A 657 -2.89 0.50 -12.25
C ALA A 657 -2.49 1.36 -11.04
N ALA A 658 -2.74 2.68 -11.09
CA ALA A 658 -2.54 3.56 -9.95
C ALA A 658 -3.62 3.39 -8.87
N ALA A 659 -4.86 3.03 -9.26
CA ALA A 659 -5.93 2.64 -8.35
C ALA A 659 -5.63 1.30 -7.68
N GLU A 660 -5.14 0.30 -8.42
CA GLU A 660 -4.62 -0.98 -7.92
C GLU A 660 -3.47 -0.78 -6.92
N GLY A 661 -2.48 0.06 -7.24
CA GLY A 661 -1.37 0.37 -6.34
C GLY A 661 -1.82 1.05 -5.04
N LYS A 662 -2.86 1.90 -5.11
CA LYS A 662 -3.50 2.49 -3.93
C LYS A 662 -4.28 1.45 -3.12
N LEU A 663 -5.03 0.58 -3.78
CA LEU A 663 -5.75 -0.55 -3.21
C LEU A 663 -4.80 -1.48 -2.43
N LEU A 664 -3.64 -1.81 -3.02
CA LEU A 664 -2.60 -2.62 -2.39
C LEU A 664 -1.99 -1.94 -1.15
N SER A 665 -1.80 -0.61 -1.18
CA SER A 665 -1.32 0.18 -0.04
C SER A 665 -2.37 0.37 1.06
N MET A 666 -3.66 0.27 0.73
CA MET A 666 -4.74 0.24 1.71
C MET A 666 -4.88 -1.18 2.31
N ALA A 667 -4.66 -2.22 1.50
CA ALA A 667 -4.60 -3.63 1.90
C ALA A 667 -3.45 -3.97 2.86
N SER A 668 -2.33 -3.24 2.82
CA SER A 668 -1.21 -3.47 3.76
C SER A 668 -1.54 -3.15 5.22
N HIS A 669 -2.64 -2.44 5.51
CA HIS A 669 -3.15 -2.23 6.87
C HIS A 669 -4.22 -3.25 7.29
N LEU A 670 -4.73 -4.03 6.34
CA LEU A 670 -5.75 -5.07 6.54
C LEU A 670 -5.14 -6.42 6.96
N ILE A 671 -3.83 -6.58 6.76
CA ILE A 671 -3.00 -7.69 7.23
C ILE A 671 -2.00 -7.07 8.21
N PRO A 672 -2.08 -7.35 9.52
CA PRO A 672 -1.12 -6.81 10.49
C PRO A 672 0.31 -7.17 10.08
N GLU A 673 1.24 -6.21 10.14
CA GLU A 673 2.68 -6.49 9.99
C GLU A 673 3.08 -7.59 10.98
N GLY A 674 3.48 -8.77 10.46
CA GLY A 674 3.91 -9.91 11.26
C GLY A 674 3.04 -11.18 11.18
N THR A 675 1.97 -11.22 10.38
CA THR A 675 1.15 -12.42 10.20
C THR A 675 1.43 -13.16 8.88
N GLU A 676 2.70 -13.50 8.62
CA GLU A 676 3.01 -14.59 7.67
C GLU A 676 2.87 -15.97 8.33
N ASP A 677 2.87 -16.03 9.67
CA ASP A 677 2.53 -17.23 10.42
C ASP A 677 1.02 -17.30 10.67
N ASP A 678 0.39 -18.39 10.21
CA ASP A 678 -0.94 -18.80 10.63
C ASP A 678 -1.10 -18.58 12.15
N PRO A 679 -2.13 -17.84 12.62
CA PRO A 679 -2.40 -17.66 14.05
C PRO A 679 -2.40 -18.99 14.82
N ILE A 680 -2.78 -20.09 14.16
CA ILE A 680 -2.75 -21.45 14.69
C ILE A 680 -1.30 -21.92 14.89
N SER A 681 -0.37 -21.68 13.95
CA SER A 681 1.05 -22.02 14.10
C SER A 681 1.73 -21.29 15.27
N GLY A 682 1.38 -20.02 15.52
CA GLY A 682 1.86 -19.25 16.67
C GLY A 682 1.27 -19.71 18.02
N VAL A 683 0.06 -20.30 18.00
CA VAL A 683 -0.56 -20.95 19.16
C VAL A 683 0.12 -22.29 19.44
N MET A 684 0.35 -23.09 18.40
CA MET A 684 0.91 -24.45 18.49
C MET A 684 2.38 -24.45 18.94
N SER A 685 3.17 -23.46 18.51
CA SER A 685 4.57 -23.31 18.98
C SER A 685 4.66 -23.03 20.49
N ARG A 686 3.73 -22.27 21.07
CA ARG A 686 3.68 -22.00 22.53
C ARG A 686 3.29 -23.23 23.36
N VAL A 687 2.55 -24.17 22.76
CA VAL A 687 2.23 -25.46 23.40
C VAL A 687 3.42 -26.42 23.34
N GLN A 688 4.20 -26.36 22.27
CA GLN A 688 5.44 -27.14 22.12
C GLN A 688 6.54 -26.74 23.11
N ASP A 689 6.50 -25.52 23.67
CA ASP A 689 7.45 -25.00 24.67
C ASP A 689 7.18 -25.46 26.12
N ILE A 690 6.23 -26.37 26.35
CA ILE A 690 5.99 -26.98 27.67
C ILE A 690 7.17 -27.92 28.03
N ALA A 691 8.27 -27.35 28.54
CA ALA A 691 9.47 -28.09 28.95
C ALA A 691 9.20 -28.99 30.18
N PRO A 692 9.98 -30.06 30.44
CA PRO A 692 9.94 -30.76 31.73
C PRO A 692 10.45 -29.87 32.90
N PRO A 693 10.16 -30.20 34.18
CA PRO A 693 10.58 -29.39 35.33
C PRO A 693 12.10 -29.37 35.53
N ASP A 694 12.64 -28.27 36.07
CA ASP A 694 14.09 -28.07 36.30
C ASP A 694 14.72 -29.18 37.17
N SER A 695 15.87 -29.71 36.75
CA SER A 695 16.56 -30.84 37.41
C SER A 695 16.96 -30.55 38.86
N GLU A 696 17.22 -29.29 39.22
CA GLU A 696 17.56 -28.87 40.58
C GLU A 696 16.38 -29.02 41.57
N ALA A 697 15.14 -29.01 41.09
CA ALA A 697 13.94 -29.16 41.94
C ALA A 697 13.56 -30.62 42.22
N MET A 698 14.23 -31.58 41.57
CA MET A 698 13.98 -33.02 41.64
C MET A 698 14.97 -33.76 42.58
N ASP A 699 15.92 -33.01 43.16
CA ASP A 699 17.02 -33.55 43.94
C ASP A 699 16.55 -34.01 45.34
N GLY A 700 16.79 -35.28 45.69
CA GLY A 700 16.42 -35.87 46.98
C GLY A 700 15.03 -36.52 47.08
N LEU A 701 14.22 -36.51 46.01
CA LEU A 701 12.94 -37.24 45.92
C LEU A 701 13.15 -38.69 45.48
N THR A 702 12.32 -39.61 46.00
CA THR A 702 12.30 -40.99 45.50
C THR A 702 11.69 -41.05 44.10
N PRO A 703 12.00 -42.06 43.28
CA PRO A 703 11.48 -42.17 41.91
C PRO A 703 9.94 -42.12 41.77
N PRO A 704 9.13 -42.75 42.65
CA PRO A 704 7.67 -42.52 42.64
C PRO A 704 7.27 -41.08 43.00
N GLU A 705 8.04 -40.39 43.85
CA GLU A 705 7.78 -38.98 44.17
C GLU A 705 8.19 -38.04 43.02
N LYS A 706 9.29 -38.33 42.32
CA LYS A 706 9.67 -37.64 41.08
C LYS A 706 8.61 -37.85 40.01
N ALA A 707 8.03 -39.04 39.96
CA ALA A 707 6.98 -39.40 39.03
C ALA A 707 5.68 -38.64 39.20
N GLN A 708 5.20 -38.66 40.43
CA GLN A 708 4.03 -37.91 40.83
C GLN A 708 4.24 -36.41 40.61
N LYS A 709 5.45 -35.91 40.89
CA LYS A 709 5.81 -34.49 40.69
C LYS A 709 5.84 -34.11 39.22
N ALA A 710 6.48 -34.88 38.35
CA ALA A 710 6.51 -34.61 36.91
C ALA A 710 5.12 -34.64 36.28
N LYS A 711 4.27 -35.63 36.61
CA LYS A 711 2.85 -35.65 36.20
C LYS A 711 2.09 -34.40 36.68
N THR A 712 2.33 -33.97 37.92
CA THR A 712 1.69 -32.77 38.49
C THR A 712 2.17 -31.49 37.81
N ASP A 713 3.47 -31.36 37.55
CA ASP A 713 4.08 -30.20 36.90
C ASP A 713 3.63 -30.09 35.43
N SER A 714 3.52 -31.22 34.72
CA SER A 714 2.99 -31.25 33.34
C SER A 714 1.50 -30.88 33.28
N LEU A 715 0.67 -31.37 34.21
CA LEU A 715 -0.73 -30.93 34.33
C LEU A 715 -0.81 -29.43 34.60
N GLN A 716 0.03 -28.91 35.51
CA GLN A 716 0.08 -27.48 35.79
C GLN A 716 0.47 -26.67 34.54
N LYS A 717 1.40 -27.15 33.72
CA LYS A 717 1.77 -26.46 32.47
C LYS A 717 0.68 -26.53 31.40
N ILE A 718 -0.08 -27.63 31.33
CA ILE A 718 -1.31 -27.69 30.50
C ILE A 718 -2.32 -26.64 30.98
N ASP A 719 -2.54 -26.52 32.30
CA ASP A 719 -3.43 -25.49 32.87
C ASP A 719 -2.96 -24.07 32.52
N GLU A 720 -1.65 -23.81 32.59
CA GLU A 720 -1.04 -22.52 32.22
C GLU A 720 -1.16 -22.24 30.71
N ALA A 721 -0.96 -23.26 29.86
CA ALA A 721 -1.07 -23.15 28.41
C ALA A 721 -2.51 -23.00 27.91
N GLU A 722 -3.50 -23.63 28.56
CA GLU A 722 -4.91 -23.55 28.16
C GLU A 722 -5.40 -22.10 28.02
N THR A 723 -5.02 -21.23 28.97
CA THR A 723 -5.43 -19.81 28.94
C THR A 723 -4.77 -19.08 27.76
N SER A 724 -3.46 -19.29 27.55
CA SER A 724 -2.72 -18.66 26.45
C SER A 724 -3.20 -19.12 25.08
N VAL A 725 -3.49 -20.42 24.92
CA VAL A 725 -4.03 -21.01 23.69
C VAL A 725 -5.42 -20.47 23.40
N ALA A 726 -6.30 -20.42 24.39
CA ALA A 726 -7.65 -19.89 24.24
C ALA A 726 -7.64 -18.40 23.84
N GLU A 727 -6.77 -17.58 24.45
CA GLU A 727 -6.63 -16.15 24.11
C GLU A 727 -6.09 -15.93 22.69
N ALA A 728 -5.07 -16.70 22.31
CA ALA A 728 -4.48 -16.59 20.99
C ALA A 728 -5.43 -17.09 19.89
N LEU A 729 -6.14 -18.21 20.12
CA LEU A 729 -7.17 -18.71 19.22
C LEU A 729 -8.34 -17.72 19.11
N ALA A 730 -8.81 -17.15 20.22
CA ALA A 730 -9.84 -16.11 20.21
C ALA A 730 -9.44 -14.89 19.37
N THR A 731 -8.19 -14.45 19.52
CA THR A 731 -7.63 -13.34 18.73
C THR A 731 -7.53 -13.70 17.25
N GLY A 732 -7.05 -14.89 16.92
CA GLY A 732 -7.00 -15.40 15.55
C GLY A 732 -8.38 -15.45 14.89
N ARG A 733 -9.39 -15.98 15.60
CA ARG A 733 -10.80 -16.05 15.15
C ARG A 733 -11.39 -14.65 14.91
N GLN A 734 -11.06 -13.67 15.77
CA GLN A 734 -11.53 -12.29 15.62
C GLN A 734 -10.89 -11.55 14.43
N MET A 735 -9.67 -11.91 14.02
CA MET A 735 -8.94 -11.21 12.97
C MET A 735 -8.97 -11.93 11.61
N SER A 736 -9.20 -13.24 11.58
CA SER A 736 -9.17 -14.05 10.37
C SER A 736 -10.41 -13.81 9.49
N PRO A 737 -10.26 -13.49 8.19
CA PRO A 737 -11.41 -13.35 7.28
C PRO A 737 -12.11 -14.68 6.98
N ALA A 738 -11.44 -15.82 7.18
CA ALA A 738 -11.99 -17.16 7.02
C ALA A 738 -12.30 -17.79 8.39
N PRO A 739 -13.37 -18.61 8.48
CA PRO A 739 -13.70 -19.31 9.72
C PRO A 739 -12.62 -20.32 10.08
N LEU A 740 -12.05 -20.20 11.28
CA LEU A 740 -11.04 -21.14 11.78
C LEU A 740 -11.70 -22.35 12.48
N CYS A 741 -12.91 -22.17 13.00
CA CYS A 741 -13.64 -23.19 13.74
C CYS A 741 -15.03 -23.48 13.12
N PRO A 742 -15.58 -24.70 13.34
CA PRO A 742 -14.87 -25.85 13.88
C PRO A 742 -13.77 -26.37 12.92
N PHE A 743 -12.70 -26.93 13.48
CA PHE A 743 -11.55 -27.47 12.72
C PHE A 743 -11.95 -28.62 11.80
N GLU A 744 -13.01 -29.34 12.17
CA GLU A 744 -13.72 -30.31 11.33
C GLU A 744 -15.18 -29.86 11.21
N PRO A 745 -15.78 -29.89 10.01
CA PRO A 745 -17.21 -29.63 9.86
C PRO A 745 -18.04 -30.57 10.76
N LEU A 746 -19.10 -30.04 11.38
CA LEU A 746 -19.99 -30.86 12.20
C LEU A 746 -20.73 -31.88 11.33
N LEU A 747 -20.82 -33.12 11.82
CA LEU A 747 -21.57 -34.19 11.17
C LEU A 747 -23.07 -33.83 11.09
N PRO A 748 -23.78 -34.31 10.05
CA PRO A 748 -25.23 -34.15 9.95
C PRO A 748 -25.93 -34.63 11.24
N GLY A 749 -26.76 -33.77 11.85
CA GLY A 749 -27.46 -34.03 13.11
C GLY A 749 -26.76 -33.51 14.37
N VAL A 750 -25.43 -33.28 14.36
CA VAL A 750 -24.73 -32.66 15.50
C VAL A 750 -25.07 -31.18 15.61
N ALA A 751 -25.09 -30.46 14.48
CA ALA A 751 -25.45 -29.04 14.43
C ALA A 751 -26.86 -28.76 14.97
N GLU A 752 -27.85 -29.57 14.61
CA GLU A 752 -29.25 -29.46 15.07
C GLU A 752 -29.39 -29.77 16.57
N ARG A 753 -28.70 -30.81 17.06
CA ARG A 753 -28.67 -31.14 18.49
C ARG A 753 -28.00 -30.04 19.31
N LEU A 754 -26.89 -29.48 18.82
CA LEU A 754 -26.20 -28.37 19.47
C LEU A 754 -27.10 -27.13 19.51
N GLY A 755 -27.76 -26.83 18.40
CA GLY A 755 -28.77 -25.77 18.31
C GLY A 755 -29.89 -25.90 19.33
N THR A 756 -30.51 -27.09 19.39
CA THR A 756 -31.55 -27.42 20.36
C THR A 756 -31.07 -27.22 21.80
N PHE A 757 -29.86 -27.72 22.11
CA PHE A 757 -29.24 -27.55 23.41
C PHE A 757 -29.04 -26.05 23.77
N VAL A 758 -28.56 -25.24 22.83
CA VAL A 758 -28.36 -23.80 23.06
C VAL A 758 -29.69 -23.11 23.33
N VAL A 759 -30.71 -23.36 22.52
CA VAL A 759 -32.05 -22.76 22.68
C VAL A 759 -32.70 -23.15 24.01
N GLU A 760 -32.61 -24.43 24.41
CA GLU A 760 -33.11 -24.89 25.71
C GLU A 760 -32.33 -24.27 26.87
N SER A 761 -31.01 -24.13 26.72
CA SER A 761 -30.14 -23.52 27.74
C SER A 761 -30.42 -22.01 27.88
N LEU A 762 -30.65 -21.29 26.79
CA LEU A 762 -31.10 -19.90 26.79
C LEU A 762 -32.43 -19.74 27.54
N ALA A 763 -33.39 -20.62 27.30
CA ALA A 763 -34.68 -20.62 28.01
C ALA A 763 -34.52 -20.87 29.52
N SER A 764 -33.44 -21.52 29.94
CA SER A 764 -33.09 -21.72 31.35
C SER A 764 -32.28 -20.58 31.97
N GLY A 765 -31.90 -19.56 31.17
CA GLY A 765 -31.12 -18.39 31.60
C GLY A 765 -29.61 -18.59 31.59
N GLN A 766 -29.10 -19.56 30.82
CA GLN A 766 -27.66 -19.77 30.63
C GLN A 766 -27.00 -18.56 29.96
N ASP A 767 -25.83 -18.16 30.45
CA ASP A 767 -24.99 -17.12 29.83
C ASP A 767 -24.11 -17.75 28.73
N PHE A 768 -24.07 -17.10 27.57
CA PHE A 768 -23.28 -17.50 26.40
C PHE A 768 -22.27 -16.43 25.96
N LYS A 769 -21.98 -15.45 26.83
CA LYS A 769 -20.92 -14.47 26.59
C LYS A 769 -19.56 -15.17 26.40
N GLY A 770 -18.93 -14.93 25.24
CA GLY A 770 -17.63 -15.54 24.93
C GLY A 770 -17.70 -17.05 24.61
N ALA A 771 -18.90 -17.63 24.53
CA ALA A 771 -19.07 -19.05 24.26
C ALA A 771 -18.71 -19.42 22.83
N ASP A 772 -18.31 -20.68 22.62
CA ASP A 772 -18.06 -21.23 21.28
C ASP A 772 -19.28 -21.99 20.76
N LEU A 773 -20.03 -21.36 19.86
CA LEU A 773 -21.23 -21.89 19.21
C LEU A 773 -20.98 -22.28 17.76
N ALA A 774 -19.72 -22.35 17.30
CA ALA A 774 -19.39 -22.55 15.90
C ALA A 774 -19.99 -23.84 15.31
N GLY A 775 -20.58 -23.72 14.13
CA GLY A 775 -21.25 -24.81 13.40
C GLY A 775 -22.67 -25.15 13.87
N ALA A 776 -23.19 -24.52 14.93
CA ALA A 776 -24.55 -24.79 15.42
C ALA A 776 -25.65 -24.34 14.42
N ASP A 777 -26.75 -25.08 14.39
CA ASP A 777 -28.00 -24.66 13.73
C ASP A 777 -28.84 -23.86 14.73
N LEU A 778 -28.87 -22.54 14.58
CA LEU A 778 -29.50 -21.58 15.48
C LEU A 778 -30.58 -20.76 14.76
N ARG A 779 -31.20 -21.34 13.74
CA ARG A 779 -32.26 -20.70 12.97
C ARG A 779 -33.41 -20.25 13.87
N ASN A 780 -33.84 -19.01 13.71
CA ASN A 780 -34.91 -18.38 14.49
C ASN A 780 -34.67 -18.35 16.01
N ALA A 781 -33.44 -18.56 16.49
CA ALA A 781 -33.13 -18.45 17.91
C ALA A 781 -33.31 -17.01 18.41
N ASP A 782 -33.77 -16.85 19.65
CA ASP A 782 -33.96 -15.55 20.29
C ASP A 782 -32.78 -15.24 21.23
N PHE A 783 -31.95 -14.30 20.80
CA PHE A 783 -30.80 -13.75 21.49
C PHE A 783 -31.01 -12.30 21.93
N SER A 784 -32.25 -11.79 21.87
CA SER A 784 -32.54 -10.38 22.07
C SER A 784 -32.14 -9.88 23.48
N GLY A 785 -31.46 -8.72 23.50
CA GLY A 785 -31.01 -8.06 24.72
C GLY A 785 -29.87 -8.77 25.49
N LEU A 786 -29.35 -9.89 25.00
CA LEU A 786 -28.28 -10.64 25.67
C LEU A 786 -26.91 -9.98 25.49
N ASP A 787 -26.00 -10.24 26.43
CA ASP A 787 -24.58 -9.93 26.25
C ASP A 787 -23.88 -11.13 25.61
N LEU A 788 -23.58 -11.02 24.33
CA LEU A 788 -22.92 -12.03 23.51
C LEU A 788 -21.57 -11.52 22.99
N SER A 789 -20.96 -10.61 23.75
CA SER A 789 -19.68 -10.01 23.38
C SER A 789 -18.58 -11.07 23.43
N GLY A 790 -17.82 -11.17 22.33
CA GLY A 790 -16.78 -12.19 22.14
C GLY A 790 -17.29 -13.61 21.84
N THR A 791 -18.60 -13.82 21.67
CA THR A 791 -19.15 -15.13 21.32
C THR A 791 -18.78 -15.52 19.89
N PHE A 792 -18.51 -16.81 19.69
CA PHE A 792 -18.07 -17.35 18.41
C PHE A 792 -19.20 -18.09 17.69
N PHE A 793 -19.57 -17.59 16.51
CA PHE A 793 -20.66 -18.02 15.65
C PHE A 793 -20.17 -18.48 14.27
N GLU A 794 -18.89 -18.85 14.11
CA GLU A 794 -18.38 -19.27 12.79
C GLU A 794 -19.16 -20.44 12.22
N ASN A 795 -19.43 -20.39 10.91
CA ASN A 795 -20.17 -21.42 10.19
C ASN A 795 -21.53 -21.80 10.82
N THR A 796 -22.13 -20.93 11.64
CA THR A 796 -23.47 -21.15 12.20
C THR A 796 -24.56 -20.79 11.21
N ASP A 797 -25.70 -21.48 11.30
CA ASP A 797 -26.92 -21.06 10.63
C ASP A 797 -27.78 -20.24 11.62
N LEU A 798 -27.82 -18.94 11.41
CA LEU A 798 -28.55 -17.94 12.19
C LEU A 798 -29.71 -17.34 11.38
N THR A 799 -30.20 -18.05 10.36
CA THR A 799 -31.28 -17.55 9.50
C THR A 799 -32.50 -17.19 10.36
N GLY A 800 -32.97 -15.94 10.24
CA GLY A 800 -34.11 -15.42 10.99
C GLY A 800 -33.90 -15.26 12.51
N ALA A 801 -32.67 -15.38 13.01
CA ALA A 801 -32.39 -15.19 14.44
C ALA A 801 -32.66 -13.76 14.92
N ASN A 802 -33.08 -13.60 16.17
CA ASN A 802 -33.37 -12.31 16.78
C ASN A 802 -32.25 -11.88 17.73
N PHE A 803 -31.43 -10.93 17.33
CA PHE A 803 -30.37 -10.28 18.13
C PHE A 803 -30.76 -8.88 18.61
N ALA A 804 -32.02 -8.45 18.51
CA ALA A 804 -32.40 -7.07 18.79
C ALA A 804 -31.91 -6.60 20.16
N GLY A 805 -31.14 -5.51 20.19
CA GLY A 805 -30.54 -4.92 21.39
C GLY A 805 -29.43 -5.75 22.08
N ALA A 806 -28.96 -6.84 21.47
CA ALA A 806 -27.86 -7.63 21.99
C ALA A 806 -26.51 -6.88 21.89
N LYS A 807 -25.57 -7.20 22.78
CA LYS A 807 -24.18 -6.72 22.71
C LYS A 807 -23.34 -7.75 22.00
N LEU A 808 -22.81 -7.40 20.82
CA LEU A 808 -22.07 -8.29 19.93
C LEU A 808 -20.63 -7.81 19.69
N GLY A 809 -20.12 -6.94 20.56
CA GLY A 809 -18.75 -6.44 20.45
C GLY A 809 -17.74 -7.58 20.44
N LYS A 810 -16.84 -7.61 19.46
CA LYS A 810 -15.85 -8.68 19.23
C LYS A 810 -16.44 -10.08 18.96
N ALA A 811 -17.74 -10.22 18.69
CA ALA A 811 -18.30 -11.50 18.26
C ALA A 811 -17.76 -11.90 16.87
N VAL A 812 -17.71 -13.20 16.59
CA VAL A 812 -17.13 -13.74 15.35
C VAL A 812 -18.21 -14.50 14.59
N PHE A 813 -18.61 -14.00 13.42
CA PHE A 813 -19.62 -14.58 12.54
C PHE A 813 -19.01 -15.05 11.21
N ALA A 814 -17.70 -15.34 11.18
CA ALA A 814 -17.03 -15.70 9.93
C ALA A 814 -17.70 -16.92 9.27
N GLY A 815 -18.10 -16.80 8.00
CA GLY A 815 -18.81 -17.87 7.29
C GLY A 815 -20.24 -18.19 7.79
N ALA A 816 -20.81 -17.40 8.70
CA ALA A 816 -22.16 -17.63 9.23
C ALA A 816 -23.26 -17.20 8.25
N THR A 817 -24.44 -17.81 8.36
CA THR A 817 -25.64 -17.40 7.59
C THR A 817 -26.62 -16.67 8.51
N LEU A 818 -26.73 -15.35 8.41
CA LEU A 818 -27.63 -14.47 9.17
C LEU A 818 -28.77 -13.90 8.32
N ASP A 819 -29.18 -14.63 7.27
CA ASP A 819 -30.21 -14.15 6.35
C ASP A 819 -31.52 -13.86 7.09
N GLY A 820 -32.06 -12.66 6.91
CA GLY A 820 -33.27 -12.20 7.58
C GLY A 820 -33.17 -12.01 9.10
N ALA A 821 -31.97 -12.06 9.70
CA ALA A 821 -31.80 -11.84 11.13
C ALA A 821 -32.10 -10.39 11.56
N ASP A 822 -32.63 -10.22 12.77
CA ASP A 822 -32.86 -8.90 13.37
C ASP A 822 -31.71 -8.53 14.31
N LEU A 823 -30.82 -7.66 13.86
CA LEU A 823 -29.69 -7.09 14.61
C LEU A 823 -29.95 -5.62 14.99
N SER A 824 -31.22 -5.20 15.10
CA SER A 824 -31.58 -3.82 15.41
C SER A 824 -31.04 -3.37 16.77
N GLY A 825 -30.41 -2.19 16.81
CA GLY A 825 -29.91 -1.60 18.05
C GLY A 825 -28.74 -2.35 18.70
N THR A 826 -28.08 -3.26 17.97
CA THR A 826 -26.90 -3.99 18.46
C THR A 826 -25.63 -3.14 18.42
N ASP A 827 -24.65 -3.54 19.25
CA ASP A 827 -23.28 -3.05 19.18
C ASP A 827 -22.39 -4.14 18.56
N LEU A 828 -21.93 -3.92 17.33
CA LEU A 828 -21.06 -4.81 16.57
C LEU A 828 -19.60 -4.32 16.56
N THR A 829 -19.22 -3.45 17.49
CA THR A 829 -17.85 -2.89 17.53
C THR A 829 -16.80 -3.99 17.51
N LYS A 830 -15.91 -3.95 16.49
CA LYS A 830 -14.86 -4.93 16.23
C LYS A 830 -15.34 -6.38 16.07
N ALA A 831 -16.60 -6.59 15.69
CA ALA A 831 -17.07 -7.92 15.31
C ALA A 831 -16.46 -8.34 13.96
N ASN A 832 -16.28 -9.64 13.76
CA ASN A 832 -15.84 -10.20 12.49
C ASN A 832 -17.05 -10.80 11.77
N ILE A 833 -17.46 -10.21 10.66
CA ILE A 833 -18.58 -10.72 9.83
C ILE A 833 -18.11 -11.08 8.42
N SER A 834 -16.83 -11.41 8.24
CA SER A 834 -16.26 -11.78 6.94
C SER A 834 -16.81 -13.12 6.42
N GLN A 835 -16.96 -13.25 5.11
CA GLN A 835 -17.56 -14.42 4.44
C GLN A 835 -18.98 -14.77 4.92
N ALA A 836 -19.64 -13.90 5.68
CA ALA A 836 -20.97 -14.13 6.19
C ALA A 836 -22.04 -13.74 5.16
N SER A 837 -23.21 -14.37 5.24
CA SER A 837 -24.41 -13.95 4.53
C SER A 837 -25.33 -13.19 5.48
N LEU A 838 -25.70 -11.95 5.16
CA LEU A 838 -26.61 -11.10 5.94
C LEU A 838 -27.77 -10.61 5.06
N ARG A 839 -28.25 -11.46 4.14
CA ARG A 839 -29.22 -11.03 3.13
C ARG A 839 -30.54 -10.67 3.78
N GLY A 840 -31.04 -9.46 3.52
CA GLY A 840 -32.29 -8.97 4.11
C GLY A 840 -32.25 -8.83 5.64
N ALA A 841 -31.07 -8.87 6.27
CA ALA A 841 -30.96 -8.66 7.71
C ALA A 841 -31.22 -7.18 8.09
N THR A 842 -31.57 -6.94 9.35
CA THR A 842 -31.89 -5.60 9.85
C THR A 842 -30.88 -5.13 10.89
N LEU A 843 -30.17 -4.03 10.63
CA LEU A 843 -29.19 -3.37 11.49
C LEU A 843 -29.62 -1.95 11.89
N THR A 844 -30.94 -1.71 11.95
CA THR A 844 -31.50 -0.38 12.22
C THR A 844 -31.04 0.13 13.59
N ASN A 845 -30.52 1.37 13.64
CA ASN A 845 -29.92 1.98 14.83
C ASN A 845 -28.75 1.19 15.47
N ALA A 846 -28.11 0.28 14.74
CA ALA A 846 -26.94 -0.44 15.23
C ALA A 846 -25.69 0.46 15.28
N THR A 847 -24.69 0.06 16.06
CA THR A 847 -23.37 0.69 16.10
C THR A 847 -22.35 -0.25 15.48
N LEU A 848 -21.67 0.22 14.42
CA LEU A 848 -20.62 -0.50 13.72
C LEU A 848 -19.34 0.35 13.76
N ASN A 849 -18.33 -0.12 14.49
CA ASN A 849 -17.06 0.59 14.64
C ASN A 849 -15.87 -0.35 14.50
N GLY A 850 -14.94 -0.01 13.60
CA GLY A 850 -13.68 -0.73 13.43
C GLY A 850 -13.87 -2.13 12.84
N LEU A 851 -14.69 -2.24 11.78
CA LEU A 851 -14.96 -3.52 11.12
C LEU A 851 -14.22 -3.58 9.78
N THR A 852 -13.53 -4.70 9.57
CA THR A 852 -13.05 -5.13 8.26
C THR A 852 -13.91 -6.31 7.82
N ILE A 853 -14.62 -6.14 6.71
CA ILE A 853 -15.58 -7.11 6.19
C ILE A 853 -15.13 -7.49 4.79
N ILE A 854 -14.88 -8.78 4.60
CA ILE A 854 -14.33 -9.31 3.36
C ILE A 854 -15.28 -10.38 2.81
N ARG A 855 -15.59 -10.32 1.50
CA ARG A 855 -16.39 -11.32 0.76
C ARG A 855 -17.73 -11.70 1.40
N SER A 856 -18.44 -10.73 1.96
CA SER A 856 -19.74 -10.96 2.61
C SER A 856 -20.89 -10.54 1.71
N ASP A 857 -22.01 -11.27 1.76
CA ASP A 857 -23.25 -10.91 1.05
C ASP A 857 -24.16 -10.11 1.98
N LEU A 858 -24.21 -8.80 1.77
CA LEU A 858 -25.02 -7.85 2.52
C LEU A 858 -26.27 -7.42 1.73
N SER A 859 -26.65 -8.15 0.68
CA SER A 859 -27.76 -7.75 -0.21
C SER A 859 -29.07 -7.54 0.56
N ASP A 860 -29.82 -6.51 0.19
CA ASP A 860 -31.12 -6.16 0.80
C ASP A 860 -31.06 -5.82 2.31
N LEU A 861 -29.86 -5.62 2.88
CA LEU A 861 -29.66 -5.23 4.28
C LEU A 861 -30.22 -3.82 4.57
N THR A 862 -30.90 -3.67 5.70
CA THR A 862 -31.39 -2.35 6.17
C THR A 862 -30.68 -1.94 7.47
N ALA A 863 -29.83 -0.91 7.42
CA ALA A 863 -29.14 -0.34 8.58
C ALA A 863 -29.46 1.15 8.79
N ASP A 864 -30.72 1.54 8.60
CA ASP A 864 -31.17 2.92 8.74
C ASP A 864 -30.92 3.47 10.17
N GLY A 865 -30.45 4.71 10.25
CA GLY A 865 -30.13 5.39 11.52
C GLY A 865 -28.90 4.83 12.25
N ALA A 866 -28.18 3.88 11.65
CA ALA A 866 -26.96 3.33 12.24
C ALA A 866 -25.81 4.35 12.32
N VAL A 867 -24.86 4.06 13.21
CA VAL A 867 -23.60 4.80 13.33
C VAL A 867 -22.47 3.91 12.84
N LEU A 868 -21.81 4.35 11.77
CA LEU A 868 -20.75 3.63 11.09
C LEU A 868 -19.47 4.46 11.17
N SER A 869 -18.40 3.87 11.72
CA SER A 869 -17.11 4.54 11.81
C SER A 869 -15.97 3.56 11.60
N GLU A 870 -14.98 3.91 10.79
CA GLU A 870 -13.80 3.06 10.54
C GLU A 870 -14.21 1.68 9.99
N ILE A 871 -14.91 1.68 8.85
CA ILE A 871 -15.42 0.45 8.22
C ILE A 871 -14.75 0.25 6.87
N GLN A 872 -14.24 -0.95 6.64
CA GLN A 872 -13.67 -1.38 5.37
C GLN A 872 -14.47 -2.56 4.83
N LEU A 873 -15.00 -2.41 3.62
CA LEU A 873 -15.77 -3.40 2.87
C LEU A 873 -14.99 -3.77 1.61
N ILE A 874 -14.62 -5.04 1.48
CA ILE A 874 -13.79 -5.54 0.37
C ILE A 874 -14.48 -6.75 -0.25
N GLU A 875 -14.66 -6.75 -1.57
CA GLU A 875 -15.31 -7.87 -2.29
C GLU A 875 -16.70 -8.23 -1.76
N CYS A 876 -17.40 -7.26 -1.17
CA CYS A 876 -18.74 -7.47 -0.61
C CYS A 876 -19.84 -7.17 -1.63
N THR A 877 -20.98 -7.84 -1.49
CA THR A 877 -22.21 -7.53 -2.25
C THR A 877 -23.13 -6.68 -1.38
N LEU A 878 -23.49 -5.48 -1.85
CA LEU A 878 -24.31 -4.48 -1.16
C LEU A 878 -25.49 -4.02 -2.00
N ASP A 879 -25.98 -4.90 -2.88
CA ASP A 879 -27.12 -4.58 -3.73
C ASP A 879 -28.37 -4.33 -2.87
N ASN A 880 -29.07 -3.23 -3.15
CA ASN A 880 -30.27 -2.74 -2.44
C ASN A 880 -30.07 -2.45 -0.95
N VAL A 881 -28.84 -2.21 -0.49
CA VAL A 881 -28.58 -1.87 0.92
C VAL A 881 -29.11 -0.47 1.25
N SER A 882 -29.76 -0.34 2.41
CA SER A 882 -30.26 0.94 2.93
C SER A 882 -29.46 1.39 4.16
N LEU A 883 -28.77 2.53 4.04
CA LEU A 883 -28.06 3.25 5.08
C LEU A 883 -28.63 4.67 5.25
N ARG A 884 -29.96 4.80 5.34
CA ARG A 884 -30.62 6.11 5.37
C ARG A 884 -30.55 6.77 6.73
N GLY A 885 -30.33 8.08 6.75
CA GLY A 885 -30.22 8.87 7.98
C GLY A 885 -29.05 8.49 8.89
N CYS A 886 -28.02 7.85 8.35
CA CYS A 886 -26.87 7.35 9.09
C CYS A 886 -25.79 8.42 9.30
N LYS A 887 -24.94 8.20 10.30
CA LYS A 887 -23.67 8.93 10.48
C LYS A 887 -22.54 7.99 10.11
N ILE A 888 -21.82 8.35 9.05
CA ILE A 888 -20.78 7.51 8.44
C ILE A 888 -19.48 8.31 8.42
N SER A 889 -18.43 7.77 9.05
CA SER A 889 -17.08 8.32 8.99
C SER A 889 -16.05 7.25 8.66
N ASP A 890 -15.10 7.55 7.78
CA ASP A 890 -13.99 6.63 7.45
C ASP A 890 -14.50 5.29 6.88
N LEU A 891 -15.44 5.36 5.93
CA LEU A 891 -15.97 4.20 5.20
C LEU A 891 -15.16 3.97 3.91
N GLN A 892 -14.70 2.74 3.69
CA GLN A 892 -14.05 2.34 2.44
C GLN A 892 -14.80 1.17 1.82
N MET A 893 -15.18 1.31 0.56
CA MET A 893 -15.84 0.28 -0.24
C MET A 893 -14.99 -0.01 -1.48
N LEU A 894 -14.51 -1.24 -1.58
CA LEU A 894 -13.49 -1.67 -2.52
C LEU A 894 -13.96 -2.96 -3.22
N LEU A 895 -13.91 -2.99 -4.55
CA LEU A 895 -13.99 -4.22 -5.35
C LEU A 895 -15.26 -5.08 -5.15
N GLY A 896 -16.44 -4.47 -5.03
CA GLY A 896 -17.72 -5.17 -4.76
C GLY A 896 -18.84 -4.80 -5.72
N SER A 897 -20.10 -4.98 -5.29
CA SER A 897 -21.31 -4.48 -5.97
C SER A 897 -22.18 -3.70 -5.01
N ALA A 898 -22.83 -2.62 -5.45
CA ALA A 898 -23.74 -1.83 -4.61
C ALA A 898 -24.88 -1.18 -5.43
N ASN A 899 -25.46 -1.93 -6.36
CA ASN A 899 -26.57 -1.43 -7.17
C ASN A 899 -27.81 -1.19 -6.31
N GLY A 900 -28.50 -0.05 -6.48
CA GLY A 900 -29.66 0.31 -5.65
C GLY A 900 -29.31 0.72 -4.21
N PHE A 901 -28.03 0.90 -3.89
CA PHE A 901 -27.57 1.36 -2.58
C PHE A 901 -28.15 2.73 -2.21
N SER A 902 -28.64 2.90 -0.98
CA SER A 902 -29.19 4.16 -0.50
C SER A 902 -28.46 4.68 0.72
N ALA A 903 -27.95 5.90 0.66
CA ALA A 903 -27.46 6.68 1.80
C ALA A 903 -28.21 8.02 1.92
N ALA A 904 -29.48 8.02 1.54
CA ALA A 904 -30.31 9.21 1.52
C ALA A 904 -30.45 9.84 2.92
N GLY A 905 -30.28 11.15 3.00
CA GLY A 905 -30.35 11.92 4.25
C GLY A 905 -29.20 11.65 5.23
N SER A 906 -28.17 10.90 4.83
CA SER A 906 -27.04 10.54 5.68
C SER A 906 -25.93 11.59 5.67
N ARG A 907 -25.01 11.50 6.63
CA ARG A 907 -23.77 12.30 6.68
C ARG A 907 -22.58 11.37 6.45
N LEU A 908 -21.81 11.63 5.40
CA LEU A 908 -20.60 10.89 5.05
C LEU A 908 -19.38 11.80 5.19
N GLU A 909 -18.40 11.35 5.96
CA GLU A 909 -17.10 12.02 6.11
C GLU A 909 -15.97 11.05 5.80
N ARG A 910 -14.99 11.49 5.00
CA ARG A 910 -13.78 10.69 4.70
C ARG A 910 -14.12 9.30 4.14
N ALA A 911 -15.05 9.24 3.20
CA ALA A 911 -15.48 7.98 2.59
C ALA A 911 -14.85 7.76 1.20
N VAL A 912 -14.61 6.50 0.84
CA VAL A 912 -14.03 6.10 -0.45
C VAL A 912 -14.86 4.99 -1.07
N PHE A 913 -15.24 5.17 -2.33
CA PHE A 913 -15.90 4.18 -3.18
C PHE A 913 -15.00 3.93 -4.38
N MET A 914 -14.53 2.70 -4.57
CA MET A 914 -13.55 2.36 -5.60
C MET A 914 -13.94 1.09 -6.36
N SER A 915 -13.96 1.19 -7.69
CA SER A 915 -14.11 0.07 -8.62
C SER A 915 -15.33 -0.81 -8.31
N LEU A 916 -16.50 -0.18 -8.15
CA LEU A 916 -17.77 -0.88 -7.94
C LEU A 916 -18.94 -0.30 -8.77
N PRO A 917 -19.91 -1.11 -9.19
CA PRO A 917 -21.18 -0.65 -9.74
C PRO A 917 -22.09 -0.10 -8.65
N LEU A 918 -22.70 1.04 -8.95
CA LEU A 918 -23.59 1.85 -8.10
C LEU A 918 -24.83 2.30 -8.88
N ALA A 919 -25.31 1.48 -9.82
CA ALA A 919 -26.45 1.85 -10.65
C ALA A 919 -27.70 2.08 -9.80
N ASN A 920 -28.45 3.14 -10.07
CA ASN A 920 -29.66 3.52 -9.33
C ASN A 920 -29.44 3.81 -7.83
N ALA A 921 -28.21 4.13 -7.41
CA ALA A 921 -27.94 4.51 -6.03
C ALA A 921 -28.64 5.84 -5.66
N ASP A 922 -28.96 6.01 -4.37
CA ASP A 922 -29.69 7.15 -3.82
C ASP A 922 -28.89 7.83 -2.71
N PHE A 923 -28.32 8.98 -3.05
CA PHE A 923 -27.62 9.93 -2.18
C PHE A 923 -28.40 11.25 -2.05
N SER A 924 -29.72 11.21 -2.18
CA SER A 924 -30.55 12.41 -2.03
C SER A 924 -30.51 12.96 -0.60
N ASP A 925 -30.49 14.28 -0.46
CA ASP A 925 -30.39 14.99 0.84
C ASP A 925 -29.13 14.65 1.68
N THR A 926 -28.13 14.00 1.09
CA THR A 926 -26.91 13.57 1.79
C THR A 926 -25.91 14.73 1.96
N SER A 927 -25.19 14.76 3.08
CA SER A 927 -24.05 15.66 3.30
C SER A 927 -22.74 14.90 3.19
N MET A 928 -21.84 15.33 2.30
CA MET A 928 -20.55 14.68 2.04
C MET A 928 -19.39 15.65 2.23
N GLU A 929 -18.39 15.22 3.00
CA GLU A 929 -17.13 15.95 3.21
C GLU A 929 -15.94 15.02 3.01
N ARG A 930 -15.01 15.41 2.12
CA ARG A 930 -13.80 14.63 1.77
C ARG A 930 -14.14 13.20 1.30
N VAL A 931 -15.05 13.08 0.35
CA VAL A 931 -15.48 11.79 -0.22
C VAL A 931 -14.89 11.60 -1.61
N ALA A 932 -14.42 10.40 -1.92
CA ALA A 932 -13.88 10.07 -3.23
C ALA A 932 -14.64 8.91 -3.88
N PHE A 933 -15.03 9.09 -5.13
CA PHE A 933 -15.57 8.09 -6.03
C PHE A 933 -14.55 7.85 -7.15
N MET A 934 -14.03 6.64 -7.25
CA MET A 934 -12.97 6.27 -8.17
C MET A 934 -13.44 5.10 -9.02
N GLU A 935 -13.48 5.29 -10.35
CA GLU A 935 -13.80 4.23 -11.31
C GLU A 935 -15.16 3.56 -11.08
N ILE A 936 -16.17 4.34 -10.69
CA ILE A 936 -17.50 3.82 -10.40
C ILE A 936 -18.37 3.72 -11.66
N GLN A 937 -19.21 2.69 -11.73
CA GLN A 937 -20.25 2.55 -12.77
C GLN A 937 -21.62 2.86 -12.15
N ALA A 938 -22.05 4.11 -12.25
CA ALA A 938 -23.14 4.65 -11.45
C ALA A 938 -24.19 5.44 -12.27
N PRO A 939 -24.82 4.82 -13.30
CA PRO A 939 -25.89 5.47 -14.04
C PRO A 939 -27.16 5.61 -13.20
N ASN A 940 -27.96 6.64 -13.50
CA ASN A 940 -29.24 6.93 -12.85
C ASN A 940 -29.16 7.19 -11.33
N VAL A 941 -28.05 7.76 -10.84
CA VAL A 941 -27.88 8.04 -9.41
C VAL A 941 -28.59 9.32 -9.01
N ASP A 942 -29.13 9.34 -7.80
CA ASP A 942 -29.83 10.49 -7.22
C ASP A 942 -28.97 11.23 -6.18
N PHE A 943 -28.59 12.46 -6.48
CA PHE A 943 -27.91 13.40 -5.59
C PHE A 943 -28.75 14.66 -5.32
N ARG A 944 -30.08 14.60 -5.51
CA ARG A 944 -30.94 15.78 -5.36
C ARG A 944 -30.81 16.36 -3.96
N ARG A 945 -30.62 17.69 -3.89
CA ARG A 945 -30.42 18.47 -2.65
C ARG A 945 -29.22 18.04 -1.79
N ALA A 946 -28.32 17.21 -2.30
CA ALA A 946 -27.11 16.84 -1.58
C ALA A 946 -26.16 18.04 -1.41
N SER A 947 -25.30 17.98 -0.39
CA SER A 947 -24.23 18.95 -0.16
C SER A 947 -22.88 18.27 -0.25
N LEU A 948 -22.04 18.73 -1.17
CA LEU A 948 -20.72 18.18 -1.47
C LEU A 948 -19.65 19.23 -1.17
N PHE A 949 -18.73 18.88 -0.26
CA PHE A 949 -17.56 19.70 0.06
C PHE A 949 -16.30 18.85 -0.08
N SER A 950 -15.40 19.26 -0.99
CA SER A 950 -14.17 18.50 -1.29
C SER A 950 -14.46 17.04 -1.70
N VAL A 951 -15.37 16.87 -2.67
CA VAL A 951 -15.75 15.56 -3.23
C VAL A 951 -15.14 15.37 -4.61
N GLY A 952 -14.54 14.21 -4.86
CA GLY A 952 -13.90 13.89 -6.14
C GLY A 952 -14.56 12.69 -6.83
N PHE A 953 -14.88 12.84 -8.11
CA PHE A 953 -15.19 11.76 -9.05
C PHE A 953 -14.01 11.64 -10.01
N MET A 954 -13.40 10.45 -10.07
CA MET A 954 -12.13 10.20 -10.77
C MET A 954 -12.19 8.88 -11.56
N GLY A 955 -11.29 8.69 -12.52
CA GLY A 955 -11.11 7.41 -13.23
C GLY A 955 -12.26 7.06 -14.19
N ASN A 956 -12.75 8.01 -14.99
CA ASN A 956 -13.79 7.78 -16.01
C ASN A 956 -15.10 7.19 -15.45
N SER A 957 -15.48 7.63 -14.25
CA SER A 957 -16.73 7.26 -13.59
C SER A 957 -17.95 7.56 -14.48
N ASP A 958 -18.87 6.60 -14.59
CA ASP A 958 -20.14 6.76 -15.30
C ASP A 958 -21.22 7.26 -14.36
N LEU A 959 -21.75 8.45 -14.61
CA LEU A 959 -22.83 9.11 -13.89
C LEU A 959 -23.94 9.55 -14.86
N SER A 960 -24.07 8.90 -16.01
CA SER A 960 -25.09 9.21 -17.02
C SER A 960 -26.51 9.14 -16.44
N SER A 961 -27.39 9.99 -16.96
CA SER A 961 -28.81 10.08 -16.58
C SER A 961 -29.05 10.36 -15.09
N SER A 962 -28.06 10.92 -14.39
CA SER A 962 -28.12 11.15 -12.95
C SER A 962 -28.78 12.48 -12.57
N ARG A 963 -29.27 12.56 -11.33
CA ARG A 963 -30.06 13.68 -10.82
C ARG A 963 -29.27 14.47 -9.79
N PHE A 964 -28.95 15.72 -10.11
CA PHE A 964 -28.21 16.67 -9.27
C PHE A 964 -29.03 17.95 -9.01
N ASP A 965 -30.36 17.87 -9.05
CA ASP A 965 -31.22 19.03 -8.87
C ASP A 965 -31.03 19.67 -7.49
N ALA A 966 -30.87 20.99 -7.45
CA ALA A 966 -30.62 21.76 -6.23
C ALA A 966 -29.42 21.27 -5.39
N LEU A 967 -28.46 20.59 -6.03
CA LEU A 967 -27.17 20.20 -5.44
C LEU A 967 -26.41 21.44 -4.95
N GLN A 968 -25.71 21.33 -3.82
CA GLN A 968 -24.75 22.34 -3.37
C GLN A 968 -23.34 21.75 -3.43
N ALA A 969 -22.51 22.20 -4.36
CA ALA A 969 -21.16 21.69 -4.55
C ALA A 969 -20.10 22.80 -4.41
N ARG A 970 -19.06 22.52 -3.62
CA ARG A 970 -17.92 23.42 -3.44
C ARG A 970 -16.62 22.62 -3.47
N GLU A 971 -15.65 23.11 -4.24
CA GLU A 971 -14.32 22.49 -4.34
C GLU A 971 -14.39 21.01 -4.76
N THR A 972 -15.36 20.67 -5.61
CA THR A 972 -15.55 19.31 -6.11
C THR A 972 -14.86 19.10 -7.46
N SER A 973 -14.30 17.93 -7.68
CA SER A 973 -13.72 17.53 -8.96
C SER A 973 -14.58 16.47 -9.64
N TRP A 974 -14.86 16.66 -10.92
CA TRP A 974 -15.65 15.78 -11.79
C TRP A 974 -14.86 15.40 -13.04
N ASN A 975 -13.55 15.64 -13.06
CA ASN A 975 -12.74 15.51 -14.27
C ASN A 975 -12.92 14.12 -14.90
N THR A 976 -13.08 14.11 -16.22
CA THR A 976 -13.30 12.92 -17.06
C THR A 976 -14.58 12.11 -16.78
N ALA A 977 -15.49 12.60 -15.94
CA ALA A 977 -16.75 11.93 -15.67
C ALA A 977 -17.70 11.94 -16.90
N LYS A 978 -18.47 10.87 -17.04
CA LYS A 978 -19.60 10.77 -17.99
C LYS A 978 -20.87 11.20 -17.28
N LEU A 979 -21.54 12.22 -17.81
CA LEU A 979 -22.67 12.94 -17.20
C LEU A 979 -23.78 13.22 -18.23
N GLN A 980 -23.81 12.47 -19.33
CA GLN A 980 -24.79 12.66 -20.41
C GLN A 980 -26.22 12.56 -19.86
N GLU A 981 -27.13 13.38 -20.39
CA GLU A 981 -28.54 13.39 -20.00
C GLU A 981 -28.79 13.64 -18.49
N SER A 982 -27.80 14.17 -17.76
CA SER A 982 -27.94 14.46 -16.33
C SER A 982 -28.69 15.77 -16.07
N CYS A 983 -29.23 15.92 -14.85
CA CYS A 983 -30.02 17.09 -14.46
C CYS A 983 -29.40 17.86 -13.31
N PHE A 984 -28.94 19.09 -13.55
CA PHE A 984 -28.36 20.02 -12.58
C PHE A 984 -29.26 21.25 -12.33
N VAL A 985 -30.57 21.12 -12.54
CA VAL A 985 -31.50 22.23 -12.40
C VAL A 985 -31.40 22.87 -11.01
N ARG A 986 -31.15 24.19 -10.96
CA ARG A 986 -30.97 24.97 -9.72
C ARG A 986 -29.80 24.51 -8.84
N ALA A 987 -28.86 23.72 -9.37
CA ALA A 987 -27.64 23.38 -8.65
C ALA A 987 -26.79 24.64 -8.37
N SER A 988 -26.04 24.64 -7.28
CA SER A 988 -25.11 25.69 -6.89
C SER A 988 -23.72 25.10 -6.76
N CYS A 989 -22.94 25.20 -7.82
CA CYS A 989 -21.56 24.78 -7.92
C CYS A 989 -20.65 26.03 -7.90
N HIS A 990 -19.64 26.05 -7.03
CA HIS A 990 -18.67 27.14 -6.96
C HIS A 990 -17.25 26.60 -6.91
N SER A 991 -16.41 27.09 -7.84
CA SER A 991 -15.01 26.67 -7.97
C SER A 991 -14.85 25.16 -8.13
N CYS A 992 -15.73 24.55 -8.94
CA CYS A 992 -15.71 23.13 -9.24
C CYS A 992 -14.98 22.85 -10.56
N PHE A 993 -14.38 21.66 -10.67
CA PHE A 993 -13.66 21.20 -11.85
C PHE A 993 -14.51 20.21 -12.63
N PHE A 994 -14.89 20.55 -13.86
CA PHE A 994 -15.62 19.74 -14.83
C PHE A 994 -14.79 19.63 -16.12
N ASN A 995 -13.49 19.38 -16.03
CA ASN A 995 -12.63 19.34 -17.21
C ASN A 995 -12.74 17.98 -17.92
N ALA A 996 -12.71 18.00 -19.26
CA ALA A 996 -12.80 16.82 -20.12
C ALA A 996 -13.98 15.88 -19.78
N CYS A 997 -15.09 16.44 -19.29
CA CYS A 997 -16.31 15.70 -18.99
C CYS A 997 -17.15 15.51 -20.24
N ASP A 998 -17.93 14.43 -20.26
CA ASP A 998 -18.98 14.25 -21.26
C ASP A 998 -20.34 14.61 -20.65
N MET A 999 -20.84 15.79 -20.98
CA MET A 999 -22.07 16.38 -20.45
C MET A 999 -23.07 16.65 -21.57
N GLU A 1000 -23.09 15.84 -22.64
CA GLU A 1000 -24.05 16.01 -23.74
C GLU A 1000 -25.51 15.92 -23.25
N ALA A 1001 -26.37 16.80 -23.79
CA ALA A 1001 -27.79 16.90 -23.45
C ALA A 1001 -28.11 17.08 -21.94
N THR A 1002 -27.22 17.73 -21.19
CA THR A 1002 -27.40 17.97 -19.75
C THR A 1002 -28.32 19.17 -19.49
N ASP A 1003 -29.23 19.06 -18.52
CA ASP A 1003 -30.09 20.17 -18.09
C ASP A 1003 -29.44 20.97 -16.94
N LEU A 1004 -28.92 22.16 -17.24
CA LEU A 1004 -28.19 23.03 -16.31
C LEU A 1004 -28.99 24.30 -15.95
N ARG A 1005 -30.30 24.30 -16.21
CA ARG A 1005 -31.14 25.50 -16.11
C ARG A 1005 -31.20 26.06 -14.70
N LEU A 1006 -31.16 27.39 -14.60
CA LEU A 1006 -31.25 28.14 -13.35
C LEU A 1006 -30.17 27.77 -12.31
N GLY A 1007 -29.14 27.02 -12.70
CA GLY A 1007 -28.01 26.68 -11.85
C GLY A 1007 -27.00 27.82 -11.73
N SER A 1008 -26.17 27.78 -10.70
CA SER A 1008 -25.03 28.67 -10.51
C SER A 1008 -23.74 27.87 -10.63
N PHE A 1009 -22.86 28.23 -11.56
CA PHE A 1009 -21.58 27.60 -11.88
C PHE A 1009 -20.47 28.65 -11.89
N LYS A 1010 -20.40 29.45 -10.82
CA LYS A 1010 -19.47 30.59 -10.73
C LYS A 1010 -18.06 30.08 -10.56
N SER A 1011 -17.14 30.60 -11.37
CA SER A 1011 -15.71 30.25 -11.33
C SER A 1011 -15.45 28.75 -11.50
N CYS A 1012 -16.38 28.01 -12.12
CA CYS A 1012 -16.17 26.60 -12.47
C CYS A 1012 -15.32 26.49 -13.74
N LEU A 1013 -14.58 25.38 -13.86
CA LEU A 1013 -13.76 25.07 -15.03
C LEU A 1013 -14.41 23.92 -15.81
N PHE A 1014 -14.71 24.14 -17.08
CA PHE A 1014 -15.32 23.17 -18.00
C PHE A 1014 -14.37 22.79 -19.14
N GLY A 1015 -13.07 23.06 -19.03
CA GLY A 1015 -12.15 23.02 -20.16
C GLY A 1015 -12.16 21.67 -20.90
N LYS A 1016 -12.19 21.71 -22.24
CA LYS A 1016 -12.25 20.53 -23.13
C LYS A 1016 -13.47 19.62 -22.97
N SER A 1017 -14.50 20.04 -22.24
CA SER A 1017 -15.70 19.21 -22.02
C SER A 1017 -16.67 19.26 -23.19
N LYS A 1018 -17.41 18.15 -23.37
CA LYS A 1018 -18.49 18.02 -24.35
C LYS A 1018 -19.79 18.44 -23.68
N LEU A 1019 -20.42 19.49 -24.19
CA LEU A 1019 -21.65 20.07 -23.63
C LEU A 1019 -22.74 20.21 -24.70
N ALA A 1020 -22.58 19.58 -25.87
CA ALA A 1020 -23.50 19.70 -26.98
C ALA A 1020 -24.95 19.44 -26.55
N ASP A 1021 -25.90 20.18 -27.14
CA ASP A 1021 -27.35 20.10 -26.86
C ASP A 1021 -27.77 20.39 -25.39
N SER A 1022 -26.87 20.87 -24.54
CA SER A 1022 -27.19 21.20 -23.14
C SER A 1022 -27.97 22.51 -22.98
N ASP A 1023 -28.80 22.59 -21.93
CA ASP A 1023 -29.63 23.77 -21.64
C ASP A 1023 -29.12 24.53 -20.40
N PHE A 1024 -28.57 25.73 -20.63
CA PHE A 1024 -28.09 26.67 -19.61
C PHE A 1024 -29.07 27.84 -19.38
N PHE A 1025 -30.36 27.70 -19.70
CA PHE A 1025 -31.33 28.79 -19.55
C PHE A 1025 -31.29 29.40 -18.14
N GLY A 1026 -30.99 30.70 -18.06
CA GLY A 1026 -30.90 31.45 -16.81
C GLY A 1026 -29.77 31.01 -15.86
N ALA A 1027 -28.80 30.22 -16.32
CA ALA A 1027 -27.67 29.77 -15.51
C ALA A 1027 -26.66 30.90 -15.25
N ASN A 1028 -25.94 30.82 -14.12
CA ASN A 1028 -24.93 31.81 -13.75
C ASN A 1028 -23.52 31.26 -13.91
N LEU A 1029 -22.84 31.64 -14.99
CA LEU A 1029 -21.49 31.23 -15.40
C LEU A 1029 -20.47 32.37 -15.17
N PHE A 1030 -20.70 33.24 -14.18
CA PHE A 1030 -19.81 34.35 -13.89
C PHE A 1030 -18.37 33.85 -13.65
N SER A 1031 -17.41 34.39 -14.42
CA SER A 1031 -16.00 34.01 -14.36
C SER A 1031 -15.72 32.52 -14.60
N ALA A 1032 -16.62 31.78 -15.23
CA ALA A 1032 -16.40 30.37 -15.58
C ALA A 1032 -15.41 30.24 -16.75
N ALA A 1033 -14.60 29.18 -16.74
CA ALA A 1033 -13.71 28.85 -17.84
C ALA A 1033 -14.34 27.74 -18.70
N LEU A 1034 -14.62 28.05 -19.95
CA LEU A 1034 -15.22 27.20 -20.98
C LEU A 1034 -14.29 27.15 -22.20
N ASN A 1035 -12.98 27.05 -21.95
CA ASN A 1035 -11.97 27.00 -23.01
C ASN A 1035 -11.99 25.65 -23.72
N GLN A 1036 -11.93 25.67 -25.06
CA GLN A 1036 -11.92 24.45 -25.90
C GLN A 1036 -13.14 23.53 -25.68
N THR A 1037 -14.27 24.06 -25.20
CA THR A 1037 -15.48 23.26 -24.96
C THR A 1037 -16.33 23.11 -26.21
N ASP A 1038 -16.98 21.96 -26.36
CA ASP A 1038 -17.99 21.78 -27.39
C ASP A 1038 -19.37 22.23 -26.87
N LEU A 1039 -19.82 23.41 -27.30
CA LEU A 1039 -21.10 24.02 -26.93
C LEU A 1039 -22.08 24.05 -28.11
N ARG A 1040 -21.93 23.13 -29.09
CA ARG A 1040 -22.82 23.05 -30.25
C ARG A 1040 -24.27 22.91 -29.81
N ARG A 1041 -25.16 23.69 -30.42
CA ARG A 1041 -26.62 23.67 -30.17
C ARG A 1041 -27.05 23.90 -28.72
N CYS A 1042 -26.15 24.42 -27.86
CA CYS A 1042 -26.50 24.76 -26.48
C CYS A 1042 -27.52 25.91 -26.42
N SER A 1043 -28.39 25.89 -25.41
CA SER A 1043 -29.22 27.06 -25.06
C SER A 1043 -28.56 27.87 -23.94
N MET A 1044 -28.01 29.03 -24.26
CA MET A 1044 -27.41 29.98 -23.30
C MET A 1044 -28.34 31.18 -23.01
N ARG A 1045 -29.63 31.01 -23.26
CA ARG A 1045 -30.63 32.08 -23.14
C ARG A 1045 -30.69 32.61 -21.71
N ALA A 1046 -30.66 33.94 -21.56
CA ALA A 1046 -30.66 34.62 -20.26
C ALA A 1046 -29.54 34.18 -19.29
N ALA A 1047 -28.51 33.47 -19.75
CA ALA A 1047 -27.39 33.05 -18.92
C ALA A 1047 -26.46 34.24 -18.59
N ASN A 1048 -25.85 34.23 -17.41
CA ASN A 1048 -24.87 35.23 -17.01
C ASN A 1048 -23.44 34.73 -17.26
N LEU A 1049 -22.81 35.14 -18.36
CA LEU A 1049 -21.47 34.76 -18.77
C LEU A 1049 -20.43 35.88 -18.53
N TYR A 1050 -20.74 36.83 -17.65
CA TYR A 1050 -19.84 37.96 -17.41
C TYR A 1050 -18.46 37.49 -16.93
N ALA A 1051 -17.40 37.99 -17.58
CA ALA A 1051 -16.01 37.58 -17.37
C ALA A 1051 -15.71 36.09 -17.60
N ALA A 1052 -16.61 35.36 -18.29
CA ALA A 1052 -16.35 33.98 -18.67
C ALA A 1052 -15.29 33.89 -19.78
N ASN A 1053 -14.58 32.77 -19.85
CA ASN A 1053 -13.56 32.50 -20.86
C ASN A 1053 -14.08 31.44 -21.84
N LEU A 1054 -14.37 31.83 -23.09
CA LEU A 1054 -14.85 30.95 -24.17
C LEU A 1054 -13.81 30.80 -25.29
N LEU A 1055 -12.51 30.94 -24.99
CA LEU A 1055 -11.46 30.80 -25.99
C LEU A 1055 -11.50 29.43 -26.66
N GLU A 1056 -11.50 29.41 -27.99
CA GLU A 1056 -11.55 28.20 -28.82
C GLU A 1056 -12.77 27.29 -28.58
N ALA A 1057 -13.84 27.80 -27.96
CA ALA A 1057 -15.08 27.04 -27.77
C ALA A 1057 -15.83 26.85 -29.11
N ASN A 1058 -16.40 25.67 -29.34
CA ASN A 1058 -17.26 25.43 -30.49
C ASN A 1058 -18.69 25.91 -30.20
N LEU A 1059 -19.06 27.05 -30.80
CA LEU A 1059 -20.33 27.72 -30.53
C LEU A 1059 -21.39 27.49 -31.64
N ALA A 1060 -21.21 26.50 -32.53
CA ALA A 1060 -22.08 26.36 -33.69
C ALA A 1060 -23.55 26.14 -33.28
N SER A 1061 -24.44 27.00 -33.80
CA SER A 1061 -25.88 26.99 -33.50
C SER A 1061 -26.24 27.17 -32.02
N CYS A 1062 -25.38 27.79 -31.22
CA CYS A 1062 -25.67 28.12 -29.82
C CYS A 1062 -26.57 29.37 -29.70
N ASP A 1063 -27.58 29.33 -28.83
CA ASP A 1063 -28.52 30.44 -28.63
C ASP A 1063 -28.15 31.30 -27.41
N PHE A 1064 -27.63 32.50 -27.66
CA PHE A 1064 -27.27 33.48 -26.63
C PHE A 1064 -28.35 34.55 -26.37
N SER A 1065 -29.61 34.31 -26.74
CA SER A 1065 -30.67 35.32 -26.61
C SER A 1065 -30.84 35.79 -25.14
N GLY A 1066 -30.53 37.06 -24.88
CA GLY A 1066 -30.63 37.67 -23.56
C GLY A 1066 -29.48 37.30 -22.59
N ALA A 1067 -28.42 36.62 -23.04
CA ALA A 1067 -27.26 36.34 -22.21
C ALA A 1067 -26.42 37.60 -21.93
N ASN A 1068 -25.77 37.64 -20.77
CA ASN A 1068 -24.82 38.69 -20.40
C ASN A 1068 -23.39 38.26 -20.74
N LEU A 1069 -22.82 38.84 -21.80
CA LEU A 1069 -21.47 38.56 -22.31
C LEU A 1069 -20.44 39.66 -21.97
N GLY A 1070 -20.70 40.47 -20.93
CA GLY A 1070 -19.78 41.54 -20.54
C GLY A 1070 -18.42 41.00 -20.07
N MET A 1071 -17.32 41.57 -20.57
CA MET A 1071 -15.94 41.13 -20.25
C MET A 1071 -15.63 39.66 -20.60
N THR A 1072 -16.48 39.01 -21.39
CA THR A 1072 -16.29 37.62 -21.82
C THR A 1072 -15.23 37.54 -22.90
N SER A 1073 -14.26 36.63 -22.76
CA SER A 1073 -13.22 36.38 -23.76
C SER A 1073 -13.73 35.43 -24.85
N LEU A 1074 -13.63 35.85 -26.12
CA LEU A 1074 -14.02 35.08 -27.30
C LEU A 1074 -12.89 35.14 -28.33
N GLU A 1075 -12.42 33.99 -28.78
CA GLU A 1075 -11.44 33.86 -29.87
C GLU A 1075 -11.87 32.70 -30.78
N GLN A 1076 -11.72 32.87 -32.10
CA GLN A 1076 -12.09 31.84 -33.06
C GLN A 1076 -11.18 30.61 -32.89
N PRO A 1077 -11.71 29.38 -33.00
CA PRO A 1077 -10.89 28.17 -33.08
C PRO A 1077 -9.90 28.33 -34.24
N THR A 1078 -8.61 28.12 -33.99
CA THR A 1078 -7.55 28.17 -35.02
C THR A 1078 -7.70 27.07 -36.08
N HIS A 1079 -8.59 26.11 -35.85
CA HIS A 1079 -8.95 25.03 -36.74
C HIS A 1079 -10.49 24.99 -36.92
N ALA A 1080 -11.03 25.86 -37.79
CA ALA A 1080 -12.42 25.82 -38.24
C ALA A 1080 -12.49 25.41 -39.71
#